data_AF-A0A1Q9EQ49-F1
#
_entry.id   AF-A0A1Q9EQ49-F1
#
_cell.length_a   1.000
_cell.length_b   1.000
_cell.length_c   1.000
_cell.angle_alpha   90.00
_cell.angle_beta   90.00
_cell.angle_gamma   90.00
#
_symmetry.space_group_name_H-M   'P 1'
#
loop_
_entity.id
_entity.type
_entity.pdbx_description
1 polymer ?
#
loop_
_entity_poly.entity_id
_entity_poly.type
_entity_poly.pdbx_seq_one_letter_code
_entity_poly.pdbx_strand_id
1 'polypeptide(L)'
;MAMDLMAMMGAWKAQLGLLLALLAMATGIRWGRNHRLRRLQKLAQSDGPASGETSELVPLLELVRGLQKMLFELQSMVTEEGAQTRQGILFEDVQARIQTVVNKAVANSNALEKMAQRLDAVHAGLAKTAANLHKEGMETIEDYLQTLKKDLQDFIGKAGQSSNEDLIKKLDTFLKQAFEKLKTDLQASLVTCTTTIQGDFNNLKKNQAVFGSAMADKFQEVLKEMAKNYDNAMKVCKETRDLVRWQQSQLETLQGRTDHLPDRLGILRDTLNDTQQLVLDVKGLVEDVKLQQEEKAQAFDVGRAQRSPRLFQYDWIPDSWYDVMKQFHEDVFAQEARLGPPTLLEVAEKVVEARQAESTGAAAQPELSQKKPAAKKKPTAVEKHLQELSKLKNPQKKENYLSKLPPAMQVKMAEAMSLAEGGTFTCRYVYSQVTSRILGSLQVALDTENDKVAGAEAKMAELDQTVKDAEVSLQAAKAYTSECEAKLKTASEAVCTSKATLTQRLNEQKKGDEGIVKARADKELLESTKSECFEKLKSGGAVAKEAKQLLKKIEPFIKQTGSDASLITAAPATLLKPPEERGSFDQIVLEQLEANFTAKLTEFETQLAEAAPAAEARAEEEVQKAQSTHEAAESKQKEASVELCAAKEAQKEANAVVAAAKKAVADYRPDYQAATATRDAKKEELETYVDGSLATFKELKERISAKKRRELAAAAKEEAAKALAEEAPAEEPEQDTAAGQ
;
A
#
# COMPACT_ATOMS: atom_id res chain seq x y z
N MET A 1 3.44 -49.09 -14.58
CA MET A 1 4.20 -47.82 -14.62
C MET A 1 4.60 -47.39 -16.04
N ALA A 2 5.56 -48.03 -16.73
CA ALA A 2 5.95 -47.56 -18.08
C ALA A 2 4.84 -47.72 -19.15
N MET A 3 4.07 -48.81 -19.09
CA MET A 3 2.92 -49.02 -19.99
C MET A 3 1.74 -48.08 -19.68
N ASP A 4 1.48 -47.76 -18.40
CA ASP A 4 0.45 -46.80 -18.01
C ASP A 4 0.77 -45.38 -18.48
N LEU A 5 2.06 -45.00 -18.46
CA LEU A 5 2.53 -43.70 -18.93
C LEU A 5 2.38 -43.55 -20.46
N MET A 6 2.56 -44.63 -21.22
CA MET A 6 2.30 -44.64 -22.66
C MET A 6 0.79 -44.58 -22.99
N ALA A 7 -0.05 -45.28 -22.24
CA ALA A 7 -1.51 -45.21 -22.41
C ALA A 7 -2.05 -43.81 -22.09
N MET A 8 -1.53 -43.17 -21.04
CA MET A 8 -1.91 -41.81 -20.66
C MET A 8 -1.45 -40.76 -21.70
N MET A 9 -0.25 -40.91 -22.26
CA MET A 9 0.21 -40.05 -23.37
C MET A 9 -0.61 -40.25 -24.66
N GLY A 10 -1.06 -41.47 -24.93
CA GLY A 10 -1.95 -41.76 -26.07
C GLY A 10 -3.31 -41.07 -25.94
N ALA A 11 -3.94 -41.16 -24.77
CA ALA A 11 -5.20 -40.48 -24.47
C ALA A 11 -5.05 -38.94 -24.55
N TRP A 12 -3.94 -38.40 -24.06
CA TRP A 12 -3.67 -36.97 -24.08
C TRP A 12 -3.48 -36.43 -25.50
N LYS A 13 -2.75 -37.16 -26.37
CA LYS A 13 -2.59 -36.81 -27.79
C LYS A 13 -3.92 -36.87 -28.56
N ALA A 14 -4.77 -37.85 -28.27
CA ALA A 14 -6.10 -37.94 -28.87
C ALA A 14 -7.01 -36.78 -28.45
N GLN A 15 -6.99 -36.40 -27.17
CA GLN A 15 -7.74 -35.23 -26.67
C GLN A 15 -7.22 -33.92 -27.27
N LEU A 16 -5.90 -33.76 -27.41
CA LEU A 16 -5.30 -32.58 -28.04
C LEU A 16 -5.68 -32.47 -29.53
N GLY A 17 -5.68 -33.59 -30.25
CA GLY A 17 -6.12 -33.66 -31.64
C GLY A 17 -7.59 -33.27 -31.84
N LEU A 18 -8.47 -33.74 -30.95
CA LEU A 18 -9.89 -33.38 -30.96
C LEU A 18 -10.10 -31.88 -30.69
N LEU A 19 -9.35 -31.31 -29.74
CA LEU A 19 -9.37 -29.88 -29.43
C LEU A 19 -8.94 -29.01 -30.62
N LEU A 20 -7.86 -29.40 -31.31
CA LEU A 20 -7.38 -28.70 -32.50
C LEU A 20 -8.38 -28.79 -33.67
N ALA A 21 -9.03 -29.94 -33.86
CA ALA A 21 -10.07 -30.11 -34.87
C ALA A 21 -11.32 -29.24 -34.59
N LEU A 22 -11.74 -29.14 -33.33
CA LEU A 22 -12.84 -28.27 -32.92
C LEU A 22 -12.49 -26.78 -33.10
N LEU A 23 -11.23 -26.40 -32.82
CA LEU A 23 -10.75 -25.04 -33.03
C LEU A 23 -10.70 -24.66 -34.52
N ALA A 24 -10.28 -25.60 -35.38
CA ALA A 24 -10.29 -25.44 -36.83
C ALA A 24 -11.72 -25.33 -37.39
N MET A 25 -12.67 -26.12 -36.88
CA MET A 25 -14.08 -25.99 -37.26
C MET A 25 -14.69 -24.65 -36.80
N ALA A 26 -14.41 -24.22 -35.57
CA ALA A 26 -14.90 -22.95 -35.04
C ALA A 26 -14.35 -21.73 -35.82
N THR A 27 -13.08 -21.78 -36.22
CA THR A 27 -12.45 -20.73 -37.04
C THR A 27 -12.99 -20.74 -38.48
N GLY A 28 -13.24 -21.91 -39.07
CA GLY A 28 -13.90 -22.05 -40.37
C GLY A 28 -15.33 -21.48 -40.39
N ILE A 29 -16.12 -21.75 -39.35
CA ILE A 29 -17.48 -21.19 -39.19
C ILE A 29 -17.42 -19.67 -39.05
N ARG A 30 -16.46 -19.14 -38.27
CA ARG A 30 -16.26 -17.69 -38.08
C ARG A 30 -15.85 -16.99 -39.38
N TRP A 31 -14.99 -17.61 -40.19
CA TRP A 31 -14.58 -17.09 -41.49
C TRP A 31 -15.74 -17.08 -42.49
N GLY A 32 -16.54 -18.16 -42.54
CA GLY A 32 -17.76 -18.23 -43.37
C GLY A 32 -18.81 -17.19 -42.99
N ARG A 33 -18.97 -16.89 -41.69
CA ARG A 33 -19.89 -15.86 -41.18
C ARG A 33 -19.45 -14.45 -41.59
N ASN A 34 -18.16 -14.14 -41.47
CA ASN A 34 -17.61 -12.85 -41.91
C ASN A 34 -17.72 -12.65 -43.42
N HIS A 35 -17.60 -13.72 -44.21
CA HIS A 35 -17.71 -13.64 -45.66
C HIS A 35 -19.16 -13.42 -46.14
N ARG A 36 -20.17 -13.94 -45.41
CA ARG A 36 -21.59 -13.63 -45.65
C ARG A 36 -21.94 -12.20 -45.26
N LEU A 37 -21.41 -11.71 -44.12
CA LEU A 37 -21.61 -10.33 -43.67
C LEU A 37 -21.05 -9.30 -44.67
N ARG A 38 -19.86 -9.55 -45.25
CA ARG A 38 -19.31 -8.68 -46.30
C ARG A 38 -20.12 -8.68 -47.60
N ARG A 39 -20.82 -9.77 -47.94
CA ARG A 39 -21.76 -9.78 -49.09
C ARG A 39 -23.02 -8.96 -48.79
N LEU A 40 -23.56 -9.08 -47.57
CA LEU A 40 -24.72 -8.30 -47.15
C LEU A 40 -24.41 -6.79 -47.06
N GLN A 41 -23.22 -6.41 -46.59
CA GLN A 41 -22.76 -5.02 -46.62
C GLN A 41 -22.62 -4.47 -48.05
N LYS A 42 -22.17 -5.28 -49.01
CA LYS A 42 -22.10 -4.87 -50.42
C LYS A 42 -23.48 -4.73 -51.08
N LEU A 43 -24.47 -5.52 -50.65
CA LEU A 43 -25.85 -5.38 -51.10
C LEU A 43 -26.56 -4.18 -50.44
N ALA A 44 -26.17 -3.81 -49.22
CA ALA A 44 -26.69 -2.63 -48.53
C ALA A 44 -26.12 -1.30 -49.07
N GLN A 45 -25.02 -1.33 -49.83
CA GLN A 45 -24.38 -0.15 -50.43
C GLN A 45 -24.76 0.05 -51.91
N SER A 46 -25.65 -0.77 -52.48
CA SER A 46 -26.16 -0.50 -53.83
C SER A 46 -27.29 0.53 -53.74
N ASP A 47 -26.91 1.82 -53.75
CA ASP A 47 -27.82 2.95 -53.88
C ASP A 47 -28.38 3.00 -55.30
N GLY A 48 -29.54 2.38 -55.50
CA GLY A 48 -30.40 2.65 -56.65
C GLY A 48 -31.36 3.79 -56.29
N PRO A 49 -31.41 4.90 -57.06
CA PRO A 49 -32.29 6.01 -56.75
C PRO A 49 -33.74 5.63 -57.06
N ALA A 50 -34.54 5.34 -56.03
CA ALA A 50 -35.98 5.23 -56.12
C ALA A 50 -36.60 6.58 -55.74
N SER A 51 -37.09 7.28 -56.75
CA SER A 51 -37.84 8.54 -56.62
C SER A 51 -39.25 8.31 -56.08
N GLY A 52 -39.65 9.14 -55.11
CA GLY A 52 -41.01 9.64 -54.97
C GLY A 52 -42.00 8.82 -54.14
N GLU A 53 -42.30 9.34 -52.95
CA GLU A 53 -43.59 9.20 -52.23
C GLU A 53 -43.98 7.81 -51.69
N THR A 54 -43.35 7.40 -50.58
CA THR A 54 -43.99 6.55 -49.57
C THR A 54 -43.55 6.98 -48.16
N SER A 55 -44.02 8.14 -47.69
CA SER A 55 -43.52 8.80 -46.47
C SER A 55 -43.98 8.16 -45.15
N GLU A 56 -44.96 7.26 -45.14
CA GLU A 56 -45.52 6.73 -43.88
C GLU A 56 -44.95 5.36 -43.45
N LEU A 57 -44.36 4.59 -44.36
CA LEU A 57 -43.75 3.28 -44.06
C LEU A 57 -42.25 3.35 -43.78
N VAL A 58 -41.60 4.46 -44.17
CA VAL A 58 -40.18 4.71 -43.91
C VAL A 58 -39.85 4.71 -42.41
N PRO A 59 -40.62 5.37 -41.53
CA PRO A 59 -40.34 5.36 -40.09
C PRO A 59 -40.42 3.95 -39.49
N LEU A 60 -41.32 3.10 -39.99
CA LEU A 60 -41.52 1.74 -39.47
C LEU A 60 -40.40 0.79 -39.94
N LEU A 61 -39.96 0.94 -41.19
CA LEU A 61 -38.78 0.23 -41.73
C LEU A 61 -37.49 0.70 -41.05
N GLU A 62 -37.34 2.00 -40.75
CA GLU A 62 -36.21 2.52 -39.98
C GLU A 62 -36.23 2.06 -38.53
N LEU A 63 -37.41 1.93 -37.90
CA LEU A 63 -37.57 1.37 -36.56
C LEU A 63 -37.13 -0.11 -36.53
N VAL A 64 -37.55 -0.91 -37.52
CA VAL A 64 -37.14 -2.33 -37.63
C VAL A 64 -35.64 -2.44 -37.89
N ARG A 65 -35.06 -1.58 -38.74
CA ARG A 65 -33.60 -1.49 -38.93
C ARG A 65 -32.86 -1.07 -37.67
N GLY A 66 -33.41 -0.12 -36.92
CA GLY A 66 -32.87 0.37 -35.65
C GLY A 66 -32.89 -0.71 -34.57
N LEU A 67 -34.00 -1.45 -34.44
CA LEU A 67 -34.12 -2.60 -33.55
C LEU A 67 -33.15 -3.73 -33.93
N GLN A 68 -33.02 -4.01 -35.23
CA GLN A 68 -32.08 -5.02 -35.72
C GLN A 68 -30.62 -4.61 -35.45
N LYS A 69 -30.29 -3.32 -35.62
CA LYS A 69 -28.98 -2.75 -35.29
C LYS A 69 -28.72 -2.79 -33.78
N MET A 70 -29.68 -2.39 -32.95
CA MET A 70 -29.59 -2.48 -31.49
C MET A 70 -29.41 -3.92 -31.02
N LEU A 71 -30.11 -4.90 -31.61
CA LEU A 71 -29.89 -6.31 -31.27
C LEU A 71 -28.53 -6.83 -31.74
N PHE A 72 -28.01 -6.35 -32.88
CA PHE A 72 -26.66 -6.66 -33.32
C PHE A 72 -25.61 -6.01 -32.41
N GLU A 73 -25.85 -4.80 -31.92
CA GLU A 73 -25.03 -4.10 -30.95
C GLU A 73 -25.14 -4.73 -29.56
N LEU A 74 -26.31 -5.21 -29.13
CA LEU A 74 -26.50 -5.98 -27.91
C LEU A 74 -25.87 -7.37 -28.03
N GLN A 75 -25.93 -8.00 -29.20
CA GLN A 75 -25.21 -9.24 -29.47
C GLN A 75 -23.71 -8.99 -29.52
N SER A 76 -23.27 -7.85 -30.09
CA SER A 76 -21.88 -7.38 -30.05
C SER A 76 -21.48 -7.18 -28.60
N MET A 77 -22.12 -6.30 -27.83
CA MET A 77 -21.93 -6.13 -26.39
C MET A 77 -22.01 -7.44 -25.61
N VAL A 78 -22.96 -8.33 -25.79
CA VAL A 78 -22.96 -9.61 -25.05
C VAL A 78 -21.76 -10.50 -25.46
N THR A 79 -21.25 -10.39 -26.70
CA THR A 79 -20.02 -11.07 -27.13
C THR A 79 -18.73 -10.28 -26.89
N GLU A 80 -18.83 -8.97 -26.69
CA GLU A 80 -17.77 -7.96 -26.68
C GLU A 80 -17.59 -7.39 -25.28
N GLU A 81 -18.64 -7.15 -24.48
CA GLU A 81 -18.70 -7.19 -23.01
C GLU A 81 -18.53 -8.61 -22.46
N GLY A 82 -18.96 -9.66 -23.15
CA GLY A 82 -18.49 -11.03 -22.89
C GLY A 82 -17.00 -11.23 -23.20
N ALA A 83 -16.38 -10.30 -23.93
CA ALA A 83 -14.95 -10.20 -24.18
C ALA A 83 -14.26 -9.04 -23.43
N GLN A 84 -14.98 -8.03 -22.90
CA GLN A 84 -14.47 -6.87 -22.16
C GLN A 84 -14.64 -7.09 -20.65
N THR A 85 -15.55 -7.95 -20.20
CA THR A 85 -15.38 -8.69 -18.92
C THR A 85 -14.13 -9.59 -18.96
N ARG A 86 -13.53 -9.84 -20.14
CA ARG A 86 -12.17 -10.40 -20.27
C ARG A 86 -11.05 -9.37 -20.34
N GLN A 87 -11.34 -8.05 -20.34
CA GLN A 87 -10.31 -7.01 -20.14
C GLN A 87 -10.01 -6.75 -18.66
N GLY A 88 -10.57 -7.53 -17.74
CA GLY A 88 -10.28 -7.42 -16.31
C GLY A 88 -9.22 -8.38 -15.76
N ILE A 89 -8.67 -9.30 -16.56
CA ILE A 89 -7.66 -10.37 -16.29
C ILE A 89 -8.18 -11.61 -17.06
N LEU A 90 -7.47 -12.07 -18.09
CA LEU A 90 -7.84 -13.29 -18.83
C LEU A 90 -8.02 -14.45 -17.85
N PHE A 91 -8.90 -15.43 -18.11
CA PHE A 91 -8.97 -16.63 -17.26
C PHE A 91 -7.59 -17.31 -17.12
N GLU A 92 -6.77 -17.23 -18.17
CA GLU A 92 -5.35 -17.62 -18.16
C GLU A 92 -4.51 -16.77 -17.20
N ASP A 93 -4.77 -15.47 -17.05
CA ASP A 93 -4.12 -14.62 -16.04
C ASP A 93 -4.68 -14.84 -14.62
N VAL A 94 -5.98 -15.15 -14.46
CA VAL A 94 -6.54 -15.57 -13.15
C VAL A 94 -5.91 -16.89 -12.75
N GLN A 95 -5.84 -17.85 -13.67
CA GLN A 95 -5.17 -19.12 -13.49
C GLN A 95 -3.67 -18.93 -13.25
N ALA A 96 -3.00 -18.00 -13.94
CA ALA A 96 -1.60 -17.66 -13.71
C ALA A 96 -1.39 -16.97 -12.36
N ARG A 97 -2.31 -16.10 -11.91
CA ARG A 97 -2.28 -15.48 -10.58
C ARG A 97 -2.53 -16.50 -9.48
N ILE A 98 -3.54 -17.36 -9.63
CA ILE A 98 -3.79 -18.48 -8.72
C ILE A 98 -2.56 -19.40 -8.69
N GLN A 99 -2.02 -19.78 -9.84
CA GLN A 99 -0.81 -20.59 -9.94
C GLN A 99 0.41 -19.88 -9.32
N THR A 100 0.52 -18.56 -9.45
CA THR A 100 1.59 -17.75 -8.82
C THR A 100 1.42 -17.72 -7.31
N VAL A 101 0.20 -17.55 -6.80
CA VAL A 101 -0.10 -17.60 -5.36
C VAL A 101 0.15 -19.01 -4.81
N VAL A 102 -0.25 -20.06 -5.54
CA VAL A 102 0.02 -21.46 -5.19
C VAL A 102 1.53 -21.73 -5.21
N ASN A 103 2.25 -21.33 -6.24
CA ASN A 103 3.71 -21.49 -6.33
C ASN A 103 4.42 -20.69 -5.22
N LYS A 104 3.92 -19.50 -4.86
CA LYS A 104 4.44 -18.69 -3.76
C LYS A 104 4.13 -19.31 -2.39
N ALA A 105 2.95 -19.91 -2.23
CA ALA A 105 2.59 -20.67 -1.02
C ALA A 105 3.45 -21.93 -0.88
N VAL A 106 3.69 -22.67 -1.97
CA VAL A 106 4.61 -23.81 -2.03
C VAL A 106 6.05 -23.37 -1.76
N ALA A 107 6.51 -22.26 -2.34
CA ALA A 107 7.82 -21.69 -2.06
C ALA A 107 7.97 -21.25 -0.59
N ASN A 108 6.92 -20.67 0.01
CA ASN A 108 6.89 -20.34 1.43
C ASN A 108 6.86 -21.59 2.31
N SER A 109 6.16 -22.65 1.90
CA SER A 109 6.19 -23.95 2.56
C SER A 109 7.60 -24.57 2.53
N ASN A 110 8.27 -24.52 1.38
CA ASN A 110 9.67 -24.94 1.24
C ASN A 110 10.63 -24.06 2.06
N ALA A 111 10.35 -22.76 2.19
CA ALA A 111 11.12 -21.86 3.05
C ALA A 111 10.94 -22.18 4.53
N LEU A 112 9.71 -22.50 4.95
CA LEU A 112 9.39 -22.99 6.30
C LEU A 112 10.07 -24.33 6.59
N GLU A 113 10.10 -25.24 5.62
CA GLU A 113 10.81 -26.51 5.75
C GLU A 113 12.33 -26.29 5.89
N LYS A 114 12.90 -25.38 5.11
CA LYS A 114 14.32 -24.97 5.26
C LYS A 114 14.58 -24.30 6.61
N MET A 115 13.65 -23.51 7.14
CA MET A 115 13.77 -22.95 8.50
C MET A 115 13.72 -24.06 9.55
N ALA A 116 12.82 -25.03 9.42
CA ALA A 116 12.77 -26.19 10.32
C ALA A 116 14.08 -26.99 10.30
N GLN A 117 14.65 -27.24 9.12
CA GLN A 117 15.95 -27.89 8.97
C GLN A 117 17.09 -27.07 9.60
N ARG A 118 17.08 -25.74 9.44
CA ARG A 118 18.06 -24.85 10.10
C ARG A 118 17.89 -24.87 11.62
N LEU A 119 16.66 -24.90 12.12
CA LEU A 119 16.37 -24.98 13.55
C LEU A 119 16.86 -26.33 14.13
N ASP A 120 16.61 -27.44 13.43
CA ASP A 120 17.12 -28.77 13.81
C ASP A 120 18.66 -28.77 13.82
N ALA A 121 19.32 -28.12 12.85
CA ALA A 121 20.77 -27.98 12.82
C ALA A 121 21.32 -27.10 13.97
N VAL A 122 20.65 -26.00 14.31
CA VAL A 122 21.01 -25.14 15.45
C VAL A 122 20.84 -25.91 16.76
N HIS A 123 19.78 -26.69 16.90
CA HIS A 123 19.54 -27.52 18.08
C HIS A 123 20.63 -28.59 18.24
N ALA A 124 20.98 -29.28 17.15
CA ALA A 124 22.10 -30.22 17.15
C ALA A 124 23.45 -29.54 17.50
N GLY A 125 23.66 -28.32 17.01
CA GLY A 125 24.82 -27.49 17.34
C GLY A 125 24.88 -27.15 18.83
N LEU A 126 23.79 -26.62 19.39
CA LEU A 126 23.67 -26.30 20.82
C LEU A 126 23.88 -27.52 21.72
N ALA A 127 23.28 -28.65 21.38
CA ALA A 127 23.48 -29.91 22.11
C ALA A 127 24.96 -30.33 22.10
N LYS A 128 25.64 -30.20 20.96
CA LYS A 128 27.07 -30.48 20.84
C LYS A 128 27.93 -29.51 21.64
N THR A 129 27.62 -28.20 21.60
CA THR A 129 28.35 -27.18 22.36
C THR A 129 28.17 -27.37 23.86
N ALA A 130 26.96 -27.72 24.31
CA ALA A 130 26.67 -28.02 25.71
C ALA A 130 27.42 -29.28 26.18
N ALA A 131 27.47 -30.33 25.35
CA ALA A 131 28.26 -31.53 25.64
C ALA A 131 29.77 -31.23 25.71
N ASN A 132 30.30 -30.37 24.84
CA ASN A 132 31.69 -29.94 24.86
C ASN A 132 32.01 -29.10 26.10
N LEU A 133 31.18 -28.10 26.43
CA LEU A 133 31.33 -27.28 27.65
C LEU A 133 31.31 -28.14 28.92
N HIS A 134 30.41 -29.13 28.97
CA HIS A 134 30.36 -30.07 30.08
C HIS A 134 31.65 -30.90 30.15
N LYS A 135 32.15 -31.39 29.01
CA LYS A 135 33.39 -32.17 28.96
C LYS A 135 34.61 -31.33 29.38
N GLU A 136 34.84 -30.19 28.73
CA GLU A 136 35.98 -29.30 28.99
C GLU A 136 35.94 -28.74 30.42
N GLY A 137 34.75 -28.33 30.89
CA GLY A 137 34.57 -27.86 32.26
C GLY A 137 34.89 -28.94 33.30
N MET A 138 34.46 -30.19 33.06
CA MET A 138 34.75 -31.30 33.97
C MET A 138 36.23 -31.71 33.94
N GLU A 139 36.87 -31.72 32.77
CA GLU A 139 38.33 -31.96 32.64
C GLU A 139 39.13 -30.88 33.40
N THR A 140 38.75 -29.60 33.25
CA THR A 140 39.42 -28.49 33.95
C THR A 140 39.26 -28.58 35.47
N ILE A 141 38.06 -28.93 35.96
CA ILE A 141 37.80 -29.11 37.40
C ILE A 141 38.59 -30.31 37.93
N GLU A 142 38.66 -31.40 37.16
CA GLU A 142 39.46 -32.58 37.52
C GLU A 142 40.95 -32.23 37.63
N ASP A 143 41.51 -31.50 36.65
CA ASP A 143 42.91 -31.04 36.68
C ASP A 143 43.20 -30.13 37.88
N TYR A 144 42.30 -29.19 38.20
CA TYR A 144 42.43 -28.34 39.39
C TYR A 144 42.42 -29.15 40.68
N LEU A 145 41.53 -30.15 40.78
CA LEU A 145 41.45 -31.02 41.95
C LEU A 145 42.68 -31.93 42.10
N GLN A 146 43.23 -32.44 41.00
CA GLN A 146 44.47 -33.21 41.02
C GLN A 146 45.67 -32.34 41.42
N THR A 147 45.73 -31.09 40.95
CA THR A 147 46.76 -30.12 41.33
C THR A 147 46.67 -29.80 42.82
N LEU A 148 45.48 -29.47 43.32
CA LEU A 148 45.23 -29.20 44.75
C LEU A 148 45.61 -30.42 45.61
N LYS A 149 45.25 -31.63 45.16
CA LYS A 149 45.60 -32.87 45.84
C LYS A 149 47.11 -33.05 45.93
N LYS A 150 47.84 -32.80 44.83
CA LYS A 150 49.30 -32.88 44.78
C LYS A 150 49.95 -31.86 45.72
N ASP A 151 49.51 -30.61 45.68
CA ASP A 151 50.04 -29.54 46.55
C ASP A 151 49.82 -29.86 48.03
N LEU A 152 48.67 -30.43 48.39
CA LEU A 152 48.38 -30.87 49.75
C LEU A 152 49.22 -32.07 50.16
N GLN A 153 49.45 -33.04 49.26
CA GLN A 153 50.37 -34.16 49.51
C GLN A 153 51.81 -33.66 49.72
N ASP A 154 52.29 -32.73 48.88
CA ASP A 154 53.62 -32.14 48.98
C ASP A 154 53.79 -31.30 50.26
N PHE A 155 52.76 -30.56 50.65
CA PHE A 155 52.73 -29.79 51.90
C PHE A 155 52.82 -30.72 53.13
N ILE A 156 52.02 -31.79 53.15
CA ILE A 156 51.98 -32.74 54.26
C ILE A 156 53.27 -33.56 54.32
N GLY A 157 53.84 -33.95 53.18
CA GLY A 157 55.14 -34.64 53.11
C GLY A 157 56.28 -33.80 53.70
N LYS A 158 56.25 -32.49 53.50
CA LYS A 158 57.21 -31.55 54.11
C LYS A 158 56.99 -31.34 55.61
N ALA A 159 55.78 -31.57 56.13
CA ALA A 159 55.43 -31.35 57.53
C ALA A 159 55.83 -32.50 58.49
N GLY A 160 56.34 -33.63 57.99
CA GLY A 160 57.13 -34.59 58.79
C GLY A 160 56.44 -35.28 59.97
N GLN A 161 55.17 -35.68 59.85
CA GLN A 161 54.48 -36.49 60.86
C GLN A 161 53.71 -37.67 60.25
N SER A 162 53.96 -38.87 60.77
CA SER A 162 53.28 -40.13 60.40
C SER A 162 51.79 -40.16 60.76
N SER A 163 51.28 -39.18 61.52
CA SER A 163 49.86 -39.04 61.86
C SER A 163 48.98 -38.43 60.75
N ASN A 164 49.56 -38.00 59.63
CA ASN A 164 48.83 -37.26 58.59
C ASN A 164 48.27 -38.13 57.43
N GLU A 165 48.58 -39.43 57.39
CA GLU A 165 48.15 -40.31 56.29
C GLU A 165 46.63 -40.54 56.27
N ASP A 166 46.00 -40.64 57.44
CA ASP A 166 44.55 -40.78 57.58
C ASP A 166 43.79 -39.50 57.15
N LEU A 167 44.37 -38.33 57.39
CA LEU A 167 43.81 -37.05 56.94
C LEU A 167 43.87 -36.93 55.42
N ILE A 168 44.97 -37.37 54.79
CA ILE A 168 45.08 -37.42 53.32
C ILE A 168 44.03 -38.35 52.73
N LYS A 169 43.82 -39.54 53.31
CA LYS A 169 42.79 -40.50 52.83
C LYS A 169 41.37 -39.95 52.99
N LYS A 170 41.07 -39.29 54.11
CA LYS A 170 39.76 -38.63 54.33
C LYS A 170 39.52 -37.49 53.36
N LEU A 171 40.53 -36.66 53.12
CA LEU A 171 40.44 -35.57 52.15
C LEU A 171 40.27 -36.09 50.72
N ASP A 172 41.01 -37.11 50.30
CA ASP A 172 40.85 -37.74 48.97
C ASP A 172 39.44 -38.31 48.80
N THR A 173 38.91 -38.94 49.84
CA THR A 173 37.53 -39.47 49.83
C THR A 173 36.51 -38.32 49.71
N PHE A 174 36.71 -37.23 50.43
CA PHE A 174 35.83 -36.06 50.39
C PHE A 174 35.85 -35.37 49.02
N LEU A 175 37.04 -35.15 48.43
CA LEU A 175 37.18 -34.54 47.11
C LEU A 175 36.54 -35.42 46.02
N LYS A 176 36.72 -36.75 46.08
CA LYS A 176 36.04 -37.69 45.18
C LYS A 176 34.52 -37.62 45.31
N GLN A 177 34.00 -37.61 46.54
CA GLN A 177 32.55 -37.50 46.78
C GLN A 177 31.99 -36.16 46.29
N ALA A 178 32.69 -35.05 46.53
CA ALA A 178 32.28 -33.73 46.07
C ALA A 178 32.29 -33.64 44.53
N PHE A 179 33.30 -34.22 43.87
CA PHE A 179 33.40 -34.25 42.41
C PHE A 179 32.29 -35.09 41.78
N GLU A 180 32.05 -36.30 42.29
CA GLU A 180 30.96 -37.16 41.78
C GLU A 180 29.60 -36.51 42.00
N LYS A 181 29.38 -35.82 43.13
CA LYS A 181 28.14 -35.06 43.36
C LYS A 181 27.99 -33.90 42.35
N LEU A 182 29.05 -33.12 42.13
CA LEU A 182 29.04 -32.03 41.15
C LEU A 182 28.75 -32.56 39.74
N LYS A 183 29.37 -33.67 39.35
CA LYS A 183 29.14 -34.37 38.08
C LYS A 183 27.67 -34.75 37.91
N THR A 184 27.08 -35.38 38.94
CA THR A 184 25.67 -35.79 38.88
C THR A 184 24.71 -34.60 38.81
N ASP A 185 24.98 -33.53 39.56
CA ASP A 185 24.15 -32.31 39.57
C ASP A 185 24.22 -31.57 38.22
N LEU A 186 25.42 -31.47 37.64
CA LEU A 186 25.64 -30.86 36.32
C LEU A 186 24.98 -31.68 35.21
N GLN A 187 25.11 -33.01 35.27
CA GLN A 187 24.46 -33.91 34.31
C GLN A 187 22.94 -33.85 34.42
N ALA A 188 22.38 -33.79 35.64
CA ALA A 188 20.95 -33.62 35.86
C ALA A 188 20.46 -32.28 35.28
N SER A 189 21.18 -31.18 35.52
CA SER A 189 20.87 -29.86 34.97
C SER A 189 20.90 -29.86 33.43
N LEU A 190 21.90 -30.50 32.82
CA LEU A 190 22.01 -30.63 31.37
C LEU A 190 20.83 -31.41 30.77
N VAL A 191 20.42 -32.51 31.42
CA VAL A 191 19.25 -33.30 31.00
C VAL A 191 17.97 -32.48 31.11
N THR A 192 17.75 -31.75 32.21
CA THR A 192 16.59 -30.85 32.37
C THR A 192 16.56 -29.75 31.30
N CYS A 193 17.70 -29.12 31.01
CA CYS A 193 17.80 -28.11 29.96
C CYS A 193 17.48 -28.70 28.58
N THR A 194 18.08 -29.84 28.24
CA THR A 194 17.87 -30.54 26.95
C THR A 194 16.40 -30.94 26.77
N THR A 195 15.78 -31.52 27.79
CA THR A 195 14.37 -31.93 27.78
C THR A 195 13.41 -30.75 27.66
N THR A 196 13.71 -29.62 28.31
CA THR A 196 12.93 -28.38 28.19
C THR A 196 12.98 -27.84 26.75
N ILE A 197 14.18 -27.69 26.19
CA ILE A 197 14.36 -27.20 24.81
C ILE A 197 13.66 -28.15 23.82
N GLN A 198 13.77 -29.46 24.01
CA GLN A 198 13.10 -30.44 23.15
C GLN A 198 11.58 -30.39 23.28
N GLY A 199 11.05 -30.10 24.47
CA GLY A 199 9.62 -29.86 24.71
C GLY A 199 9.11 -28.63 23.94
N ASP A 200 9.81 -27.50 24.04
CA ASP A 200 9.46 -26.27 23.33
C ASP A 200 9.51 -26.45 21.81
N PHE A 201 10.51 -27.18 21.32
CA PHE A 201 10.67 -27.47 19.90
C PHE A 201 9.53 -28.37 19.37
N ASN A 202 9.12 -29.38 20.15
CA ASN A 202 7.98 -30.22 19.80
C ASN A 202 6.67 -29.43 19.78
N ASN A 203 6.48 -28.48 20.70
CA ASN A 203 5.33 -27.58 20.69
C ASN A 203 5.34 -26.68 19.44
N LEU A 204 6.50 -26.17 19.04
CA LEU A 204 6.64 -25.40 17.80
C LEU A 204 6.30 -26.25 16.56
N LYS A 205 6.79 -27.49 16.48
CA LYS A 205 6.46 -28.44 15.39
C LYS A 205 4.95 -28.74 15.33
N LYS A 206 4.30 -28.93 16.49
CA LYS A 206 2.83 -29.10 16.56
C LYS A 206 2.08 -27.86 16.06
N ASN A 207 2.47 -26.67 16.50
CA ASN A 207 1.85 -25.42 16.07
C ASN A 207 2.03 -25.19 14.56
N GLN A 208 3.21 -25.51 14.02
CA GLN A 208 3.46 -25.46 12.58
C GLN A 208 2.55 -26.41 11.80
N ALA A 209 2.36 -27.65 12.28
CA ALA A 209 1.49 -28.63 11.65
C ALA A 209 0.01 -28.19 11.67
N VAL A 210 -0.47 -27.69 12.81
CA VAL A 210 -1.84 -27.17 12.97
C VAL A 210 -2.08 -25.96 12.07
N PHE A 211 -1.12 -25.03 12.01
CA PHE A 211 -1.22 -23.87 11.11
C PHE A 211 -1.21 -24.29 9.64
N GLY A 212 -0.36 -25.26 9.27
CA GLY A 212 -0.30 -25.81 7.92
C GLY A 212 -1.61 -26.47 7.48
N SER A 213 -2.23 -27.28 8.34
CA SER A 213 -3.53 -27.91 8.04
C SER A 213 -4.65 -26.87 7.94
N ALA A 214 -4.70 -25.91 8.87
CA ALA A 214 -5.71 -24.85 8.85
C ALA A 214 -5.62 -23.97 7.59
N MET A 215 -4.41 -23.64 7.13
CA MET A 215 -4.22 -22.92 5.87
C MET A 215 -4.64 -23.77 4.67
N ALA A 216 -4.29 -25.06 4.64
CA ALA A 216 -4.70 -25.96 3.56
C ALA A 216 -6.23 -26.08 3.46
N ASP A 217 -6.91 -26.24 4.59
CA ASP A 217 -8.37 -26.31 4.66
C ASP A 217 -9.03 -25.02 4.14
N LYS A 218 -8.53 -23.86 4.57
CA LYS A 218 -9.02 -22.56 4.08
C LYS A 218 -8.76 -22.37 2.59
N PHE A 219 -7.62 -22.83 2.08
CA PHE A 219 -7.33 -22.76 0.65
C PHE A 219 -8.27 -23.65 -0.17
N GLN A 220 -8.58 -24.86 0.32
CA GLN A 220 -9.56 -25.76 -0.29
C GLN A 220 -10.98 -25.18 -0.27
N GLU A 221 -11.36 -24.50 0.81
CA GLU A 221 -12.64 -23.80 0.91
C GLU A 221 -12.78 -22.69 -0.15
N VAL A 222 -11.72 -21.86 -0.32
CA VAL A 222 -11.69 -20.80 -1.35
C VAL A 222 -11.76 -21.38 -2.76
N LEU A 223 -11.04 -22.49 -3.03
CA LEU A 223 -11.08 -23.15 -4.34
C LEU A 223 -12.48 -23.72 -4.64
N LYS A 224 -13.17 -24.28 -3.65
CA LYS A 224 -14.55 -24.77 -3.80
C LYS A 224 -15.53 -23.64 -4.11
N GLU A 225 -15.43 -22.51 -3.40
CA GLU A 225 -16.28 -21.33 -3.67
C GLU A 225 -15.98 -20.72 -5.05
N MET A 226 -14.71 -20.65 -5.46
CA MET A 226 -14.37 -20.22 -6.83
C MET A 226 -14.97 -21.14 -7.89
N ALA A 227 -14.89 -22.46 -7.71
CA ALA A 227 -15.48 -23.42 -8.63
C ALA A 227 -17.01 -23.25 -8.73
N LYS A 228 -17.69 -23.08 -7.60
CA LYS A 228 -19.14 -22.84 -7.53
C LYS A 228 -19.54 -21.53 -8.21
N ASN A 229 -18.76 -20.47 -8.00
CA ASN A 229 -18.99 -19.18 -8.67
C ASN A 229 -18.77 -19.27 -10.18
N TYR A 230 -17.78 -20.03 -10.63
CA TYR A 230 -17.55 -20.31 -12.04
C TYR A 230 -18.71 -21.08 -12.68
N ASP A 231 -19.21 -22.13 -12.03
CA ASP A 231 -20.36 -22.90 -12.52
C ASP A 231 -21.63 -22.04 -12.60
N ASN A 232 -21.86 -21.17 -11.61
CA ASN A 232 -22.96 -20.21 -11.62
C ASN A 232 -22.82 -19.22 -12.78
N ALA A 233 -21.64 -18.65 -13.00
CA ALA A 233 -21.39 -17.75 -14.12
C ALA A 233 -21.60 -18.44 -15.48
N MET A 234 -21.16 -19.69 -15.62
CA MET A 234 -21.37 -20.50 -16.81
C MET A 234 -22.86 -20.79 -17.05
N LYS A 235 -23.63 -21.03 -15.98
CA LYS A 235 -25.09 -21.22 -16.05
C LYS A 235 -25.79 -19.95 -16.54
N VAL A 236 -25.48 -18.80 -15.96
CA VAL A 236 -26.02 -17.49 -16.40
C VAL A 236 -25.67 -17.24 -17.86
N CYS A 237 -24.42 -17.44 -18.27
CA CYS A 237 -24.00 -17.27 -19.66
C CYS A 237 -24.76 -18.19 -20.64
N LYS A 238 -25.09 -19.40 -20.21
CA LYS A 238 -25.91 -20.33 -21.00
C LYS A 238 -27.35 -19.82 -21.12
N GLU A 239 -27.96 -19.41 -20.02
CA GLU A 239 -29.32 -18.84 -20.00
C GLU A 239 -29.41 -17.57 -20.87
N THR A 240 -28.43 -16.67 -20.79
CA THR A 240 -28.35 -15.48 -21.66
C THR A 240 -28.23 -15.87 -23.14
N ARG A 241 -27.40 -16.87 -23.47
CA ARG A 241 -27.26 -17.35 -24.85
C ARG A 241 -28.56 -17.95 -25.38
N ASP A 242 -29.26 -18.72 -24.57
CA ASP A 242 -30.54 -19.33 -24.93
C ASP A 242 -31.62 -18.24 -25.12
N LEU A 243 -31.63 -17.19 -24.29
CA LEU A 243 -32.51 -16.02 -24.45
C LEU A 243 -32.22 -15.26 -25.75
N VAL A 244 -30.95 -14.98 -26.06
CA VAL A 244 -30.56 -14.32 -27.32
C VAL A 244 -30.97 -15.15 -28.53
N ARG A 245 -30.80 -16.48 -28.47
CA ARG A 245 -31.21 -17.39 -29.55
C ARG A 245 -32.73 -17.39 -29.73
N TRP A 246 -33.48 -17.33 -28.63
CA TRP A 246 -34.93 -17.21 -28.67
C TRP A 246 -35.38 -15.89 -29.29
N GLN A 247 -34.80 -14.75 -28.88
CA GLN A 247 -35.10 -13.44 -29.48
C GLN A 247 -34.76 -13.42 -30.98
N GLN A 248 -33.63 -14.01 -31.39
CA GLN A 248 -33.24 -14.10 -32.79
C GLN A 248 -34.24 -14.92 -33.61
N SER A 249 -34.79 -16.00 -33.06
CA SER A 249 -35.88 -16.77 -33.68
C SER A 249 -37.19 -15.98 -33.81
N GLN A 250 -37.52 -15.14 -32.82
CA GLN A 250 -38.68 -14.24 -32.93
C GLN A 250 -38.48 -13.20 -34.05
N LEU A 251 -37.26 -12.65 -34.17
CA LEU A 251 -36.91 -11.73 -35.26
C LEU A 251 -36.98 -12.38 -36.64
N GLU A 252 -36.45 -13.59 -36.81
CA GLU A 252 -36.57 -14.32 -38.08
C GLU A 252 -38.04 -14.59 -38.43
N THR A 253 -38.89 -14.87 -37.44
CA THR A 253 -40.34 -15.03 -37.64
C THR A 253 -41.02 -13.73 -38.06
N LEU A 254 -40.67 -12.61 -37.43
CA LEU A 254 -41.19 -11.28 -37.81
C LEU A 254 -40.69 -10.84 -39.18
N GLN A 255 -39.42 -11.12 -39.50
CA GLN A 255 -38.83 -10.83 -40.80
C GLN A 255 -39.55 -11.62 -41.89
N GLY A 256 -39.76 -12.93 -41.73
CA GLY A 256 -40.53 -13.72 -42.70
C GLY A 256 -41.97 -13.23 -42.88
N ARG A 257 -42.59 -12.67 -41.82
CA ARG A 257 -43.91 -12.02 -41.90
C ARG A 257 -43.88 -10.63 -42.54
N THR A 258 -42.72 -9.99 -42.69
CA THR A 258 -42.59 -8.66 -43.28
C THR A 258 -41.92 -8.65 -44.65
N ASP A 259 -41.22 -9.73 -45.03
CA ASP A 259 -40.53 -9.85 -46.33
C ASP A 259 -41.48 -9.75 -47.54
N HIS A 260 -42.77 -10.05 -47.38
CA HIS A 260 -43.78 -9.97 -48.45
C HIS A 260 -44.54 -8.63 -48.50
N LEU A 261 -44.31 -7.72 -47.54
CA LEU A 261 -44.93 -6.38 -47.54
C LEU A 261 -44.49 -5.53 -48.73
N PRO A 262 -43.20 -5.48 -49.11
CA PRO A 262 -42.76 -4.75 -50.30
C PRO A 262 -43.47 -5.22 -51.58
N ASP A 263 -43.61 -6.53 -51.77
CA ASP A 263 -44.32 -7.10 -52.93
C ASP A 263 -45.81 -6.72 -52.91
N ARG A 264 -46.47 -6.81 -51.75
CA ARG A 264 -47.87 -6.37 -51.59
C ARG A 264 -48.06 -4.88 -51.85
N LEU A 265 -47.12 -4.05 -51.39
CA LEU A 265 -47.14 -2.60 -51.63
C LEU A 265 -46.85 -2.27 -53.10
N GLY A 266 -46.00 -3.06 -53.77
CA GLY A 266 -45.79 -2.99 -55.21
C GLY A 266 -47.08 -3.25 -55.98
N ILE A 267 -47.78 -4.34 -55.67
CA ILE A 267 -49.09 -4.65 -56.27
C ILE A 267 -50.08 -3.50 -56.06
N LEU A 268 -50.20 -2.96 -54.83
CA LEU A 268 -51.10 -1.84 -54.55
C LEU A 268 -50.73 -0.57 -55.34
N ARG A 269 -49.43 -0.26 -55.47
CA ARG A 269 -48.95 0.87 -56.26
C ARG A 269 -49.30 0.72 -57.73
N ASP A 270 -49.09 -0.48 -58.29
CA ASP A 270 -49.43 -0.76 -59.69
C ASP A 270 -50.94 -0.62 -59.90
N THR A 271 -51.75 -1.13 -58.97
CA THR A 271 -53.21 -0.97 -59.01
C THR A 271 -53.63 0.50 -58.94
N LEU A 272 -52.95 1.31 -58.13
CA LEU A 272 -53.21 2.74 -58.01
C LEU A 272 -52.84 3.48 -59.30
N ASN A 273 -51.70 3.16 -59.90
CA ASN A 273 -51.27 3.72 -61.17
C ASN A 273 -52.24 3.36 -62.30
N ASP A 274 -52.70 2.10 -62.36
CA ASP A 274 -53.72 1.66 -63.31
C ASP A 274 -55.02 2.46 -63.13
N THR A 275 -55.42 2.72 -61.87
CA THR A 275 -56.60 3.52 -61.56
C THR A 275 -56.42 4.99 -61.96
N GLN A 276 -55.25 5.58 -61.71
CA GLN A 276 -54.92 6.94 -62.14
C GLN A 276 -54.93 7.07 -63.67
N GLN A 277 -54.36 6.09 -64.37
CA GLN A 277 -54.39 6.06 -65.83
C GLN A 277 -55.83 5.98 -66.35
N LEU A 278 -56.66 5.15 -65.74
CA LEU A 278 -58.08 5.03 -66.09
C LEU A 278 -58.84 6.34 -65.86
N VAL A 279 -58.52 7.09 -64.79
CA VAL A 279 -59.07 8.43 -64.56
C VAL A 279 -58.62 9.43 -65.63
N LEU A 280 -57.36 9.38 -66.05
CA LEU A 280 -56.86 10.22 -67.14
C LEU A 280 -57.53 9.88 -68.48
N ASP A 281 -57.72 8.59 -68.76
CA ASP A 281 -58.41 8.14 -69.97
C ASP A 281 -59.89 8.58 -69.96
N VAL A 282 -60.59 8.45 -68.82
CA VAL A 282 -61.96 8.97 -68.65
C VAL A 282 -62.00 10.48 -68.81
N LYS A 283 -61.02 11.21 -68.26
CA LYS A 283 -60.92 12.66 -68.44
C LYS A 283 -60.72 13.02 -69.91
N GLY A 284 -59.87 12.30 -70.63
CA GLY A 284 -59.70 12.45 -72.08
C GLY A 284 -61.01 12.23 -72.83
N LEU A 285 -61.74 11.15 -72.52
CA LEU A 285 -63.07 10.89 -73.11
C LEU A 285 -64.09 11.99 -72.77
N VAL A 286 -64.06 12.55 -71.56
CA VAL A 286 -64.93 13.67 -71.17
C VAL A 286 -64.56 14.93 -71.95
N GLU A 287 -63.28 15.22 -72.14
CA GLU A 287 -62.82 16.33 -72.97
C GLU A 287 -63.20 16.13 -74.44
N ASP A 288 -63.09 14.93 -75.00
CA ASP A 288 -63.55 14.60 -76.35
C ASP A 288 -65.07 14.76 -76.48
N VAL A 289 -65.86 14.30 -75.50
CA VAL A 289 -67.31 14.50 -75.46
C VAL A 289 -67.64 15.98 -75.36
N LYS A 290 -66.88 16.75 -74.59
CA LYS A 290 -67.05 18.19 -74.46
C LYS A 290 -66.72 18.90 -75.76
N LEU A 291 -65.65 18.53 -76.45
CA LEU A 291 -65.31 19.04 -77.78
C LEU A 291 -66.41 18.69 -78.79
N GLN A 292 -66.95 17.47 -78.78
CA GLN A 292 -68.10 17.11 -79.61
C GLN A 292 -69.36 17.89 -79.26
N GLN A 293 -69.57 18.23 -77.98
CA GLN A 293 -70.67 19.09 -77.55
C GLN A 293 -70.44 20.55 -77.95
N GLU A 294 -69.20 21.05 -77.92
CA GLU A 294 -68.82 22.38 -78.37
C GLU A 294 -68.89 22.49 -79.90
N GLU A 295 -68.50 21.46 -80.65
CA GLU A 295 -68.71 21.38 -82.11
C GLU A 295 -70.21 21.32 -82.44
N LYS A 296 -71.01 20.56 -81.66
CA LYS A 296 -72.48 20.56 -81.79
C LYS A 296 -73.10 21.89 -81.38
N ALA A 297 -72.54 22.59 -80.38
CA ALA A 297 -73.01 23.91 -79.94
C ALA A 297 -72.61 25.01 -80.94
N GLN A 298 -71.43 24.92 -81.57
CA GLN A 298 -71.01 25.79 -82.66
C GLN A 298 -71.80 25.52 -83.95
N ALA A 299 -72.29 24.29 -84.15
CA ALA A 299 -73.27 23.98 -85.19
C ALA A 299 -74.70 24.48 -84.86
N PHE A 300 -74.98 24.86 -83.60
CA PHE A 300 -76.33 25.23 -83.14
C PHE A 300 -76.48 26.70 -82.71
N ASP A 301 -75.39 27.48 -82.65
CA ASP A 301 -75.43 28.85 -82.13
C ASP A 301 -74.93 29.92 -83.12
N VAL A 302 -75.50 29.88 -84.33
CA VAL A 302 -75.85 31.11 -85.05
C VAL A 302 -77.25 31.53 -84.59
N GLY A 303 -77.31 32.04 -83.36
CA GLY A 303 -78.40 32.91 -82.92
C GLY A 303 -79.12 32.47 -81.65
N ARG A 304 -78.60 32.84 -80.48
CA ARG A 304 -79.11 33.98 -79.68
C ARG A 304 -78.45 34.08 -78.30
N ALA A 305 -77.94 35.28 -78.03
CA ALA A 305 -78.19 36.12 -76.86
C ALA A 305 -78.08 35.57 -75.41
N GLN A 306 -77.29 36.32 -74.63
CA GLN A 306 -77.40 36.61 -73.18
C GLN A 306 -77.16 35.47 -72.16
N ARG A 307 -76.01 35.53 -71.46
CA ARG A 307 -75.90 35.84 -70.01
C ARG A 307 -74.46 35.65 -69.48
N SER A 308 -74.07 36.51 -68.55
CA SER A 308 -72.77 36.61 -67.86
C SER A 308 -72.47 35.43 -66.90
N PRO A 309 -71.20 35.08 -66.62
CA PRO A 309 -70.86 34.19 -65.51
C PRO A 309 -70.21 34.92 -64.30
N ARG A 310 -70.63 34.49 -63.11
CA ARG A 310 -70.06 34.81 -61.80
C ARG A 310 -68.79 33.99 -61.54
N LEU A 311 -67.76 34.65 -61.00
CA LEU A 311 -66.58 34.03 -60.37
C LEU A 311 -66.98 33.35 -59.05
N PHE A 312 -66.57 32.09 -58.86
CA PHE A 312 -66.57 31.39 -57.58
C PHE A 312 -65.11 31.21 -57.13
N GLN A 313 -64.80 31.83 -56.01
CA GLN A 313 -63.53 31.80 -55.28
C GLN A 313 -63.64 30.68 -54.23
N TYR A 314 -62.71 29.73 -54.23
CA TYR A 314 -62.62 28.67 -53.21
C TYR A 314 -61.53 29.03 -52.20
N ASP A 315 -61.94 29.55 -51.05
CA ASP A 315 -61.11 29.71 -49.84
C ASP A 315 -61.27 28.46 -48.98
N TRP A 316 -60.30 27.54 -48.91
CA TRP A 316 -60.24 26.50 -47.86
C TRP A 316 -58.79 26.02 -47.63
N ILE A 317 -57.95 26.89 -47.03
CA ILE A 317 -56.76 26.47 -46.24
C ILE A 317 -56.70 27.40 -45.02
N PRO A 318 -56.85 26.90 -43.77
CA PRO A 318 -56.75 27.73 -42.59
C PRO A 318 -55.28 28.09 -42.28
N ASP A 319 -55.02 29.36 -41.98
CA ASP A 319 -53.71 29.91 -41.60
C ASP A 319 -53.07 29.25 -40.36
N SER A 320 -53.84 28.44 -39.61
CA SER A 320 -53.39 27.76 -38.37
C SER A 320 -52.34 26.67 -38.58
N TRP A 321 -52.04 26.29 -39.83
CA TRP A 321 -51.01 25.29 -40.14
C TRP A 321 -49.59 25.87 -40.13
N TYR A 322 -49.43 27.18 -40.36
CA TYR A 322 -48.12 27.83 -40.36
C TYR A 322 -47.56 28.04 -38.95
N ASP A 323 -48.42 28.28 -37.97
CA ASP A 323 -48.00 28.55 -36.58
C ASP A 323 -47.46 27.29 -35.87
N VAL A 324 -48.00 26.11 -36.20
CA VAL A 324 -47.57 24.83 -35.60
C VAL A 324 -46.16 24.44 -36.06
N MET A 325 -45.83 24.70 -37.33
CA MET A 325 -44.49 24.41 -37.88
C MET A 325 -43.42 25.36 -37.33
N LYS A 326 -43.79 26.59 -36.98
CA LYS A 326 -42.86 27.58 -36.41
C LYS A 326 -42.48 27.26 -34.97
N GLN A 327 -43.45 26.83 -34.16
CA GLN A 327 -43.22 26.43 -32.76
C GLN A 327 -42.24 25.25 -32.65
N PHE A 328 -42.35 24.28 -33.56
CA PHE A 328 -41.48 23.10 -33.57
C PHE A 328 -40.02 23.43 -33.92
N HIS A 329 -39.78 24.50 -34.68
CA HIS A 329 -38.45 24.90 -35.12
C HIS A 329 -37.67 25.70 -34.06
N GLU A 330 -38.37 26.40 -33.16
CA GLU A 330 -37.75 27.20 -32.08
C GLU A 330 -37.32 26.32 -30.89
N ASP A 331 -38.06 25.25 -30.58
CA ASP A 331 -37.73 24.36 -29.46
C ASP A 331 -36.50 23.47 -29.71
N VAL A 332 -36.19 23.16 -30.98
CA VAL A 332 -35.03 22.33 -31.37
C VAL A 332 -33.70 23.10 -31.21
N PHE A 333 -33.70 24.42 -31.39
CA PHE A 333 -32.48 25.23 -31.29
C PHE A 333 -32.11 25.66 -29.86
N ALA A 334 -33.05 25.62 -28.92
CA ALA A 334 -32.81 26.04 -27.53
C ALA A 334 -32.02 25.02 -26.69
N GLN A 335 -31.83 23.78 -27.17
CA GLN A 335 -31.19 22.70 -26.41
C GLN A 335 -29.67 22.61 -26.58
N GLU A 336 -29.08 23.33 -27.54
CA GLU A 336 -27.66 23.19 -27.91
C GLU A 336 -26.69 24.19 -27.22
N ALA A 337 -27.19 25.10 -26.37
CA ALA A 337 -26.40 26.17 -25.76
C ALA A 337 -25.87 25.91 -24.33
N ARG A 338 -25.84 24.65 -23.85
CA ARG A 338 -25.54 24.34 -22.42
C ARG A 338 -24.26 23.55 -22.11
N LEU A 339 -23.30 23.43 -23.02
CA LEU A 339 -21.99 22.81 -22.71
C LEU A 339 -20.83 23.56 -23.39
N GLY A 340 -20.13 24.40 -22.65
CA GLY A 340 -18.84 24.98 -23.05
C GLY A 340 -17.65 24.18 -22.47
N PRO A 341 -16.52 24.04 -23.18
CA PRO A 341 -15.34 23.32 -22.67
C PRO A 341 -14.41 24.24 -21.85
N PRO A 342 -13.64 23.70 -20.86
CA PRO A 342 -12.69 24.48 -20.07
C PRO A 342 -11.33 24.62 -20.76
N THR A 343 -10.72 25.80 -20.61
CA THR A 343 -9.41 26.18 -21.13
C THR A 343 -8.26 25.65 -20.26
N LEU A 344 -7.40 24.82 -20.86
CA LEU A 344 -6.07 24.43 -20.38
C LEU A 344 -5.02 25.44 -20.88
N LEU A 345 -4.99 26.65 -20.30
CA LEU A 345 -3.99 27.66 -20.69
C LEU A 345 -3.91 28.81 -19.67
N GLU A 346 -3.51 28.54 -18.43
CA GLU A 346 -3.23 29.64 -17.46
C GLU A 346 -2.32 29.29 -16.26
N VAL A 347 -1.34 28.38 -16.38
CA VAL A 347 -0.24 28.24 -15.38
C VAL A 347 1.10 27.86 -16.04
N ALA A 348 1.48 28.55 -17.12
CA ALA A 348 2.78 28.37 -17.75
C ALA A 348 3.40 29.73 -18.12
N GLU A 349 3.61 30.60 -17.13
CA GLU A 349 4.48 31.77 -17.27
C GLU A 349 4.90 32.29 -15.88
N LYS A 350 6.22 32.30 -15.65
CA LYS A 350 7.04 32.87 -14.53
C LYS A 350 7.97 31.79 -13.92
N VAL A 351 9.30 31.86 -13.91
CA VAL A 351 10.33 32.79 -14.40
C VAL A 351 11.62 31.98 -14.48
N VAL A 352 12.28 32.03 -15.64
CA VAL A 352 13.70 31.69 -15.85
C VAL A 352 14.51 32.99 -15.63
N GLU A 353 15.76 32.85 -15.20
CA GLU A 353 16.84 33.86 -15.14
C GLU A 353 17.13 34.54 -13.79
N ALA A 354 18.18 34.04 -13.12
CA ALA A 354 19.29 34.88 -12.71
C ALA A 354 20.61 34.07 -12.80
N ARG A 355 21.48 34.53 -13.70
CA ARG A 355 22.77 33.96 -14.08
C ARG A 355 23.89 34.36 -13.12
N GLN A 356 24.90 33.49 -13.11
CA GLN A 356 26.30 33.75 -12.80
C GLN A 356 26.86 34.98 -13.56
N ALA A 357 27.60 35.83 -12.86
CA ALA A 357 28.79 36.60 -13.28
C ALA A 357 29.29 37.32 -12.02
N GLU A 358 30.46 37.00 -11.45
CA GLU A 358 31.75 37.70 -11.59
C GLU A 358 32.64 37.11 -10.47
N SER A 359 33.96 36.97 -10.51
CA SER A 359 35.00 37.35 -11.46
C SER A 359 36.20 36.41 -11.27
N THR A 360 36.80 36.03 -12.37
CA THR A 360 38.19 35.56 -12.46
C THR A 360 39.11 36.78 -12.45
N GLY A 361 40.09 36.79 -11.55
CA GLY A 361 41.18 37.78 -11.51
C GLY A 361 42.52 37.05 -11.52
N ALA A 362 43.20 37.10 -12.67
CA ALA A 362 44.46 36.44 -12.96
C ALA A 362 45.69 37.31 -12.58
N ALA A 363 46.79 36.60 -12.30
CA ALA A 363 48.19 36.88 -12.65
C ALA A 363 48.86 38.23 -12.30
N ALA A 364 49.96 38.13 -11.54
CA ALA A 364 51.16 38.95 -11.78
C ALA A 364 52.44 38.24 -11.28
N GLN A 365 53.12 37.53 -12.18
CA GLN A 365 54.59 37.51 -12.18
C GLN A 365 55.09 38.91 -12.64
N PRO A 366 56.35 39.26 -12.34
CA PRO A 366 57.19 39.63 -13.48
C PRO A 366 58.60 39.04 -13.47
N GLU A 367 59.11 39.06 -14.69
CA GLU A 367 60.33 38.57 -15.31
C GLU A 367 61.64 39.36 -15.00
N LEU A 368 62.74 38.74 -15.44
CA LEU A 368 63.99 39.31 -16.00
C LEU A 368 65.16 39.76 -15.08
N SER A 369 66.18 38.88 -15.05
CA SER A 369 67.55 39.07 -15.57
C SER A 369 68.28 40.41 -15.38
N GLN A 370 69.49 40.37 -14.77
CA GLN A 370 70.80 40.64 -15.41
C GLN A 370 71.98 40.67 -14.40
N LYS A 371 73.19 40.50 -14.92
CA LYS A 371 74.44 40.07 -14.26
C LYS A 371 75.50 41.18 -14.26
N LYS A 372 76.34 41.22 -13.18
CA LYS A 372 77.67 41.88 -12.99
C LYS A 372 77.70 43.42 -12.77
N PRO A 373 78.79 44.03 -12.20
CA PRO A 373 80.03 43.49 -11.60
C PRO A 373 80.41 44.05 -10.20
N ALA A 374 81.55 43.61 -9.67
CA ALA A 374 82.10 43.80 -8.33
C ALA A 374 82.46 45.25 -7.92
N ALA A 375 82.23 45.63 -6.65
CA ALA A 375 83.03 46.61 -5.90
C ALA A 375 82.63 46.75 -4.41
N LYS A 376 83.66 46.76 -3.54
CA LYS A 376 83.77 47.35 -2.18
C LYS A 376 82.82 46.81 -1.09
N LYS A 377 83.39 46.15 -0.08
CA LYS A 377 82.71 45.65 1.14
C LYS A 377 81.92 46.78 1.82
N LYS A 378 80.60 46.78 1.59
CA LYS A 378 79.62 47.57 2.35
C LYS A 378 79.46 46.95 3.74
N PRO A 379 79.23 47.75 4.80
CA PRO A 379 78.92 47.22 6.12
C PRO A 379 77.77 46.24 6.00
N THR A 380 77.94 45.07 6.61
CA THR A 380 76.96 44.01 6.68
C THR A 380 75.65 44.57 7.25
N ALA A 381 74.50 43.98 6.89
CA ALA A 381 73.22 44.43 7.42
C ALA A 381 73.23 44.50 8.96
N VAL A 382 73.94 43.58 9.62
CA VAL A 382 74.12 43.53 11.08
C VAL A 382 74.88 44.74 11.60
N GLU A 383 75.99 45.13 10.97
CA GLU A 383 76.76 46.32 11.34
C GLU A 383 75.94 47.61 11.20
N LYS A 384 75.10 47.73 10.17
CA LYS A 384 74.22 48.88 10.02
C LYS A 384 73.20 48.98 11.15
N HIS A 385 72.59 47.86 11.54
CA HIS A 385 71.65 47.84 12.66
C HIS A 385 72.35 48.03 14.01
N LEU A 386 73.59 47.55 14.19
CA LEU A 386 74.41 47.82 15.38
C LEU A 386 74.69 49.32 15.51
N GLN A 387 74.98 49.96 14.39
CA GLN A 387 75.20 51.40 14.34
C GLN A 387 73.91 52.17 14.68
N GLU A 388 72.75 51.77 14.18
CA GLU A 388 71.46 52.36 14.57
C GLU A 388 71.12 52.11 16.05
N LEU A 389 71.40 50.92 16.59
CA LEU A 389 71.23 50.65 18.02
C LEU A 389 72.15 51.50 18.89
N SER A 390 73.38 51.74 18.46
CA SER A 390 74.34 52.59 19.19
C SER A 390 73.86 54.05 19.31
N LYS A 391 73.05 54.52 18.34
CA LYS A 391 72.45 55.87 18.36
C LYS A 391 71.28 56.00 19.34
N LEU A 392 70.63 54.90 19.71
CA LEU A 392 69.47 54.90 20.60
C LEU A 392 69.90 54.88 22.08
N LYS A 393 69.97 56.03 22.74
CA LYS A 393 70.40 56.12 24.15
C LYS A 393 69.43 55.49 25.17
N ASN A 394 68.14 55.38 24.83
CA ASN A 394 67.12 54.85 25.74
C ASN A 394 67.00 53.31 25.60
N PRO A 395 67.10 52.53 26.69
CA PRO A 395 66.94 51.07 26.69
C PRO A 395 65.63 50.58 26.06
N GLN A 396 64.48 51.20 26.37
CA GLN A 396 63.18 50.85 25.79
C GLN A 396 63.11 51.13 24.29
N LYS A 397 63.82 52.16 23.80
CA LYS A 397 63.88 52.44 22.35
C LYS A 397 64.74 51.41 21.62
N LYS A 398 65.84 50.95 22.22
CA LYS A 398 66.65 49.85 21.70
C LYS A 398 65.84 48.55 21.65
N GLU A 399 65.09 48.25 22.70
CA GLU A 399 64.21 47.08 22.75
C GLU A 399 63.09 47.15 21.70
N ASN A 400 62.41 48.30 21.56
CA ASN A 400 61.42 48.53 20.50
C ASN A 400 62.01 48.49 19.08
N TYR A 401 63.29 48.77 18.91
CA TYR A 401 63.96 48.65 17.62
C TYR A 401 64.30 47.18 17.32
N LEU A 402 64.84 46.46 18.31
CA LEU A 402 65.14 45.04 18.20
C LEU A 402 63.89 44.21 17.92
N SER A 403 62.76 44.51 18.55
CA SER A 403 61.49 43.80 18.33
C SER A 403 60.94 43.96 16.91
N LYS A 404 61.30 45.05 16.19
CA LYS A 404 60.91 45.30 14.80
C LYS A 404 61.79 44.59 13.77
N LEU A 405 62.93 44.03 14.16
CA LEU A 405 63.82 43.32 13.24
C LEU A 405 63.28 41.91 12.94
N PRO A 406 63.54 41.35 11.74
CA PRO A 406 63.25 39.95 11.46
C PRO A 406 63.95 39.02 12.48
N PRO A 407 63.35 37.90 12.91
CA PRO A 407 63.92 37.02 13.94
C PRO A 407 65.36 36.57 13.64
N ALA A 408 65.66 36.24 12.38
CA ALA A 408 67.01 35.87 11.94
C ALA A 408 68.04 36.99 12.12
N MET A 409 67.61 38.26 12.05
CA MET A 409 68.47 39.42 12.32
C MET A 409 68.59 39.72 13.81
N GLN A 410 67.55 39.47 14.61
CA GLN A 410 67.64 39.60 16.07
C GLN A 410 68.69 38.65 16.66
N VAL A 411 68.74 37.40 16.18
CA VAL A 411 69.76 36.41 16.60
C VAL A 411 71.16 36.86 16.21
N LYS A 412 71.35 37.29 14.96
CA LYS A 412 72.65 37.80 14.47
C LYS A 412 73.10 39.07 15.18
N MET A 413 72.17 39.96 15.54
CA MET A 413 72.47 41.15 16.35
C MET A 413 72.86 40.79 17.78
N ALA A 414 72.18 39.81 18.40
CA ALA A 414 72.51 39.36 19.74
C ALA A 414 73.89 38.69 19.80
N GLU A 415 74.22 37.88 18.80
CA GLU A 415 75.55 37.28 18.63
C GLU A 415 76.63 38.37 18.48
N ALA A 416 76.39 39.36 17.63
CA ALA A 416 77.34 40.46 17.43
C ALA A 416 77.46 41.41 18.64
N MET A 417 76.38 41.63 19.41
CA MET A 417 76.41 42.40 20.66
C MET A 417 77.13 41.66 21.79
N SER A 418 77.02 40.33 21.84
CA SER A 418 77.74 39.50 22.82
C SER A 418 79.26 39.62 22.66
N LEU A 419 79.73 39.67 21.41
CA LEU A 419 81.14 39.84 21.07
C LEU A 419 81.70 41.23 21.43
N ALA A 420 80.86 42.27 21.53
CA ALA A 420 81.31 43.65 21.68
C ALA A 420 81.40 44.16 23.15
N GLU A 421 80.64 43.61 24.11
CA GLU A 421 80.49 44.19 25.46
C GLU A 421 80.89 43.28 26.63
N GLY A 422 81.74 42.26 26.44
CA GLY A 422 82.09 41.34 27.54
C GLY A 422 80.96 40.35 27.91
N GLY A 423 80.14 39.99 26.91
CA GLY A 423 79.62 38.64 26.67
C GLY A 423 78.53 38.03 27.56
N THR A 424 78.29 38.47 28.80
CA THR A 424 77.43 37.68 29.71
C THR A 424 76.01 38.22 29.93
N PHE A 425 75.79 39.53 29.85
CA PHE A 425 74.48 40.12 30.18
C PHE A 425 73.49 40.10 29.00
N THR A 426 73.95 40.47 27.81
CA THR A 426 73.12 40.60 26.60
C THR A 426 72.61 39.25 26.09
N CYS A 427 73.43 38.19 26.15
CA CYS A 427 73.01 36.82 25.79
C CYS A 427 71.87 36.30 26.69
N ARG A 428 71.92 36.55 28.01
CA ARG A 428 70.89 36.06 28.95
C ARG A 428 69.53 36.68 28.67
N TYR A 429 69.52 37.96 28.36
CA TYR A 429 68.29 38.71 28.08
C TYR A 429 67.65 38.28 26.76
N VAL A 430 68.45 38.17 25.69
CA VAL A 430 67.93 37.74 24.38
C VAL A 430 67.40 36.31 24.45
N TYR A 431 68.12 35.40 25.10
CA TYR A 431 67.64 34.01 25.24
C TYR A 431 66.33 33.96 26.01
N SER A 432 66.22 34.71 27.12
CA SER A 432 64.97 34.81 27.89
C SER A 432 63.82 35.33 27.02
N GLN A 433 64.03 36.37 26.22
CA GLN A 433 63.00 36.88 25.31
C GLN A 433 62.59 35.86 24.25
N VAL A 434 63.57 35.17 23.64
CA VAL A 434 63.30 34.15 22.63
C VAL A 434 62.51 32.98 23.23
N THR A 435 62.89 32.50 24.42
CA THR A 435 62.14 31.43 25.10
C THR A 435 60.72 31.86 25.46
N SER A 436 60.53 33.09 25.93
CA SER A 436 59.20 33.62 26.24
C SER A 436 58.33 33.76 24.99
N ARG A 437 58.91 34.18 23.86
CA ARG A 437 58.17 34.27 22.59
C ARG A 437 57.79 32.91 22.04
N ILE A 438 58.71 31.93 22.07
CA ILE A 438 58.40 30.56 21.61
C ILE A 438 57.31 29.95 22.49
N LEU A 439 57.45 30.04 23.81
CA LEU A 439 56.43 29.57 24.76
C LEU A 439 55.08 30.24 24.49
N GLY A 440 55.06 31.56 24.33
CA GLY A 440 53.84 32.31 24.00
C GLY A 440 53.22 31.86 22.68
N SER A 441 54.03 31.58 21.66
CA SER A 441 53.52 31.09 20.36
C SER A 441 52.97 29.68 20.43
N LEU A 442 53.62 28.77 21.18
CA LEU A 442 53.13 27.41 21.40
C LEU A 442 51.85 27.40 22.23
N GLN A 443 51.77 28.28 23.24
CA GLN A 443 50.55 28.46 24.03
C GLN A 443 49.39 28.96 23.17
N VAL A 444 49.59 30.01 22.37
CA VAL A 444 48.55 30.52 21.46
C VAL A 444 48.11 29.45 20.45
N ALA A 445 49.05 28.64 19.93
CA ALA A 445 48.72 27.53 19.04
C ALA A 445 47.88 26.46 19.74
N LEU A 446 48.23 26.09 20.98
CA LEU A 446 47.46 25.16 21.80
C LEU A 446 46.05 25.70 22.11
N ASP A 447 45.95 26.96 22.51
CA ASP A 447 44.67 27.61 22.80
C ASP A 447 43.77 27.63 21.55
N THR A 448 44.35 27.91 20.38
CA THR A 448 43.64 27.85 19.10
C THR A 448 43.09 26.45 18.78
N GLU A 449 43.87 25.39 19.02
CA GLU A 449 43.38 24.02 18.82
C GLU A 449 42.38 23.59 19.90
N ASN A 450 42.51 24.08 21.13
CA ASN A 450 41.51 23.86 22.18
C ASN A 450 40.15 24.46 21.80
N ASP A 451 40.12 25.67 21.24
CA ASP A 451 38.89 26.29 20.75
C ASP A 451 38.23 25.47 19.63
N LYS A 452 39.04 24.88 18.73
CA LYS A 452 38.54 23.99 17.68
C LYS A 452 37.95 22.70 18.25
N VAL A 453 38.61 22.09 19.24
CA VAL A 453 38.09 20.90 19.92
C VAL A 453 36.79 21.24 20.64
N ALA A 454 36.71 22.36 21.36
CA ALA A 454 35.47 22.79 22.02
C ALA A 454 34.32 22.99 21.02
N GLY A 455 34.58 23.59 19.86
CA GLY A 455 33.60 23.69 18.78
C GLY A 455 33.18 22.32 18.22
N ALA A 456 34.13 21.39 18.11
CA ALA A 456 33.85 20.04 17.63
C ALA A 456 33.04 19.21 18.65
N GLU A 457 33.35 19.33 19.94
CA GLU A 457 32.58 18.75 21.05
C GLU A 457 31.14 19.27 21.06
N ALA A 458 30.95 20.59 20.92
CA ALA A 458 29.62 21.19 20.87
C ALA A 458 28.77 20.62 19.71
N LYS A 459 29.36 20.50 18.51
CA LYS A 459 28.66 19.91 17.35
C LYS A 459 28.37 18.42 17.53
N MET A 460 29.28 17.66 18.14
CA MET A 460 29.03 16.25 18.47
C MET A 460 27.87 16.12 19.47
N ALA A 461 27.84 16.96 20.51
CA ALA A 461 26.75 17.00 21.48
C ALA A 461 25.40 17.35 20.84
N GLU A 462 25.37 18.28 19.88
CA GLU A 462 24.17 18.62 19.10
C GLU A 462 23.67 17.44 18.25
N LEU A 463 24.57 16.72 17.58
CA LEU A 463 24.21 15.53 16.79
C LEU A 463 23.69 14.40 17.70
N ASP A 464 24.33 14.17 18.85
CA ASP A 464 23.86 13.19 19.84
C ASP A 464 22.48 13.56 20.40
N GLN A 465 22.21 14.86 20.62
CA GLN A 465 20.88 15.32 21.00
C GLN A 465 19.85 15.07 19.90
N THR A 466 20.21 15.33 18.64
CA THR A 466 19.35 15.04 17.48
C THR A 466 19.00 13.55 17.39
N VAL A 467 19.93 12.65 17.71
CA VAL A 467 19.64 11.20 17.79
C VAL A 467 18.63 10.90 18.89
N LYS A 468 18.79 11.47 20.09
CA LYS A 468 17.84 11.26 21.20
C LYS A 468 16.45 11.74 20.85
N ASP A 469 16.32 12.93 20.27
CA ASP A 469 15.03 13.50 19.88
C ASP A 469 14.36 12.65 18.79
N ALA A 470 15.12 12.18 17.81
CA ALA A 470 14.63 11.26 16.79
C ALA A 470 14.16 9.91 17.38
N GLU A 471 14.89 9.36 18.36
CA GLU A 471 14.53 8.11 19.04
C GLU A 471 13.24 8.27 19.87
N VAL A 472 13.05 9.39 20.56
CA VAL A 472 11.80 9.73 21.24
C VAL A 472 10.64 9.79 20.25
N SER A 473 10.81 10.45 19.10
CA SER A 473 9.79 10.50 18.04
C SER A 473 9.45 9.11 17.50
N LEU A 474 10.45 8.23 17.32
CA LEU A 474 10.22 6.85 16.89
C LEU A 474 9.45 6.04 17.95
N GLN A 475 9.75 6.23 19.23
CA GLN A 475 9.00 5.57 20.31
C GLN A 475 7.53 6.03 20.34
N ALA A 476 7.27 7.34 20.17
CA ALA A 476 5.92 7.88 20.08
C ALA A 476 5.16 7.29 18.86
N ALA A 477 5.79 7.23 17.69
CA ALA A 477 5.18 6.64 16.49
C ALA A 477 4.88 5.13 16.64
N LYS A 478 5.75 4.38 17.35
CA LYS A 478 5.52 2.97 17.70
C LYS A 478 4.31 2.81 18.63
N ALA A 479 4.20 3.65 19.66
CA ALA A 479 3.08 3.61 20.59
C ALA A 479 1.76 3.91 19.87
N TYR A 480 1.73 4.94 19.02
CA TYR A 480 0.55 5.28 18.21
C TYR A 480 0.17 4.14 17.24
N THR A 481 1.15 3.51 16.59
CA THR A 481 0.89 2.33 15.75
C THR A 481 0.22 1.21 16.53
N SER A 482 0.71 0.90 17.74
CA SER A 482 0.10 -0.11 18.62
C SER A 482 -1.32 0.25 19.04
N GLU A 483 -1.62 1.54 19.27
CA GLU A 483 -2.97 2.01 19.59
C GLU A 483 -3.92 1.81 18.39
N CYS A 484 -3.48 2.18 17.18
CA CYS A 484 -4.26 1.96 15.96
C CYS A 484 -4.51 0.46 15.69
N GLU A 485 -3.55 -0.42 15.96
CA GLU A 485 -3.76 -1.87 15.86
C GLU A 485 -4.84 -2.37 16.83
N ALA A 486 -4.84 -1.86 18.07
CA ALA A 486 -5.87 -2.16 19.05
C ALA A 486 -7.26 -1.65 18.59
N LYS A 487 -7.35 -0.42 18.07
CA LYS A 487 -8.60 0.15 17.51
C LYS A 487 -9.14 -0.72 16.37
N LEU A 488 -8.28 -1.13 15.43
CA LEU A 488 -8.68 -1.98 14.30
C LEU A 488 -9.18 -3.34 14.78
N LYS A 489 -8.55 -3.93 15.80
CA LYS A 489 -8.99 -5.19 16.40
C LYS A 489 -10.39 -5.05 17.01
N THR A 490 -10.60 -4.05 17.86
CA THR A 490 -11.92 -3.80 18.48
C THR A 490 -13.00 -3.52 17.43
N ALA A 491 -12.69 -2.73 16.39
CA ALA A 491 -13.64 -2.47 15.30
C ALA A 491 -13.98 -3.75 14.51
N SER A 492 -12.99 -4.63 14.28
CA SER A 492 -13.20 -5.91 13.59
C SER A 492 -14.06 -6.88 14.42
N GLU A 493 -13.88 -6.92 15.73
CA GLU A 493 -14.73 -7.68 16.65
C GLU A 493 -16.18 -7.16 16.61
N ALA A 494 -16.38 -5.83 16.59
CA ALA A 494 -17.69 -5.21 16.46
C ALA A 494 -18.39 -5.52 15.12
N VAL A 495 -17.64 -5.63 14.01
CA VAL A 495 -18.19 -6.08 12.71
C VAL A 495 -18.66 -7.54 12.79
N CYS A 496 -17.87 -8.40 13.44
CA CYS A 496 -18.22 -9.82 13.60
C CYS A 496 -19.51 -9.99 14.42
N THR A 497 -19.61 -9.30 15.56
CA THR A 497 -20.79 -9.38 16.44
C THR A 497 -22.04 -8.80 15.77
N SER A 498 -21.94 -7.60 15.18
CA SER A 498 -23.07 -6.98 14.47
C SER A 498 -23.56 -7.81 13.28
N LYS A 499 -22.65 -8.45 12.52
CA LYS A 499 -23.02 -9.36 11.42
C LYS A 499 -23.76 -10.61 11.92
N ALA A 500 -23.31 -11.18 13.03
CA ALA A 500 -24.00 -12.32 13.65
C ALA A 500 -25.42 -11.93 14.09
N THR A 501 -25.58 -10.76 14.72
CA THR A 501 -26.89 -10.20 15.09
C THR A 501 -27.78 -9.96 13.88
N LEU A 502 -27.27 -9.35 12.80
CA LEU A 502 -28.02 -9.15 11.57
C LEU A 502 -28.51 -10.48 10.97
N THR A 503 -27.63 -11.48 10.92
CA THR A 503 -27.96 -12.82 10.42
C THR A 503 -29.05 -13.48 11.28
N GLN A 504 -28.96 -13.34 12.60
CA GLN A 504 -29.98 -13.83 13.53
C GLN A 504 -31.33 -13.16 13.28
N ARG A 505 -31.38 -11.82 13.18
CA ARG A 505 -32.62 -11.06 12.95
C ARG A 505 -33.26 -11.39 11.60
N LEU A 506 -32.47 -11.56 10.54
CA LEU A 506 -32.98 -12.02 9.25
C LEU A 506 -33.59 -13.42 9.30
N ASN A 507 -33.02 -14.33 10.10
CA ASN A 507 -33.59 -15.66 10.27
C ASN A 507 -34.89 -15.64 11.11
N GLU A 508 -34.95 -14.80 12.14
CA GLU A 508 -36.17 -14.57 12.93
C GLU A 508 -37.30 -13.93 12.09
N GLN A 509 -36.94 -12.99 11.20
CA GLN A 509 -37.86 -12.41 10.22
C GLN A 509 -38.42 -13.50 9.29
N LYS A 510 -37.55 -14.26 8.61
CA LYS A 510 -37.98 -15.35 7.71
C LYS A 510 -38.90 -16.35 8.41
N LYS A 511 -38.51 -16.83 9.59
CA LYS A 511 -39.30 -17.82 10.35
C LYS A 511 -40.68 -17.30 10.75
N GLY A 512 -40.78 -16.05 11.21
CA GLY A 512 -42.09 -15.50 11.57
C GLY A 512 -42.93 -15.11 10.34
N ASP A 513 -42.30 -14.83 9.19
CA ASP A 513 -43.01 -14.49 7.95
C ASP A 513 -43.48 -15.72 7.17
N GLU A 514 -42.92 -16.91 7.43
CA GLU A 514 -43.34 -18.17 6.80
C GLU A 514 -44.85 -18.43 6.95
N GLY A 515 -45.43 -18.10 8.11
CA GLY A 515 -46.88 -18.25 8.35
C GLY A 515 -47.72 -17.28 7.51
N ILE A 516 -47.26 -16.04 7.38
CA ILE A 516 -47.93 -14.97 6.61
C ILE A 516 -47.88 -15.29 5.11
N VAL A 517 -46.73 -15.74 4.61
CA VAL A 517 -46.55 -16.15 3.21
C VAL A 517 -47.47 -17.32 2.87
N LYS A 518 -47.58 -18.32 3.76
CA LYS A 518 -48.51 -19.45 3.58
C LYS A 518 -49.97 -19.01 3.62
N ALA A 519 -50.38 -18.20 4.61
CA ALA A 519 -51.75 -17.71 4.72
C ALA A 519 -52.17 -16.87 3.51
N ARG A 520 -51.26 -16.04 2.97
CA ARG A 520 -51.50 -15.28 1.75
C ARG A 520 -51.68 -16.19 0.53
N ALA A 521 -50.79 -17.17 0.35
CA ALA A 521 -50.89 -18.12 -0.76
C ALA A 521 -52.19 -18.95 -0.70
N ASP A 522 -52.56 -19.42 0.50
CA ASP A 522 -53.80 -20.17 0.71
C ASP A 522 -55.03 -19.29 0.47
N LYS A 523 -55.00 -18.01 0.90
CA LYS A 523 -56.05 -17.03 0.60
C LYS A 523 -56.22 -16.83 -0.92
N GLU A 524 -55.15 -16.48 -1.63
CA GLU A 524 -55.17 -16.24 -3.09
C GLU A 524 -55.68 -17.46 -3.86
N LEU A 525 -55.24 -18.66 -3.45
CA LEU A 525 -55.66 -19.91 -4.07
C LEU A 525 -57.14 -20.24 -3.80
N LEU A 526 -57.62 -19.94 -2.59
CA LEU A 526 -59.04 -20.09 -2.24
C LEU A 526 -59.92 -19.09 -2.99
N GLU A 527 -59.49 -17.83 -3.13
CA GLU A 527 -60.20 -16.79 -3.90
C GLU A 527 -60.29 -17.13 -5.39
N SER A 528 -59.18 -17.57 -6.00
CA SER A 528 -59.17 -18.04 -7.40
C SER A 528 -60.06 -19.27 -7.57
N THR A 529 -59.99 -20.24 -6.65
CA THR A 529 -60.83 -21.45 -6.74
C THR A 529 -62.32 -21.11 -6.59
N LYS A 530 -62.69 -20.21 -5.67
CA LYS A 530 -64.06 -19.74 -5.51
C LYS A 530 -64.55 -19.04 -6.78
N SER A 531 -63.81 -18.06 -7.29
CA SER A 531 -64.24 -17.28 -8.47
C SER A 531 -64.22 -18.09 -9.77
N GLU A 532 -63.21 -18.92 -10.00
CA GLU A 532 -63.02 -19.61 -11.28
C GLU A 532 -63.70 -20.97 -11.36
N CYS A 533 -63.81 -21.70 -10.25
CA CYS A 533 -64.36 -23.06 -10.22
C CYS A 533 -65.76 -23.09 -9.59
N PHE A 534 -65.91 -22.55 -8.38
CA PHE A 534 -67.19 -22.62 -7.65
C PHE A 534 -68.30 -21.86 -8.38
N GLU A 535 -68.06 -20.60 -8.76
CA GLU A 535 -69.09 -19.77 -9.42
C GLU A 535 -69.53 -20.36 -10.78
N LYS A 536 -68.61 -20.96 -11.55
CA LYS A 536 -68.95 -21.65 -12.82
C LYS A 536 -69.79 -22.90 -12.62
N LEU A 537 -69.49 -23.68 -11.57
CA LEU A 537 -70.28 -24.85 -11.20
C LEU A 537 -71.65 -24.44 -10.64
N LYS A 538 -71.71 -23.35 -9.87
CA LYS A 538 -72.94 -22.79 -9.31
C LYS A 538 -73.88 -22.28 -10.41
N SER A 539 -73.38 -21.55 -11.40
CA SER A 539 -74.19 -21.03 -12.52
C SER A 539 -74.61 -22.08 -13.55
N GLY A 540 -73.99 -23.27 -13.53
CA GLY A 540 -74.27 -24.35 -14.48
C GLY A 540 -73.66 -24.14 -15.87
N GLY A 541 -72.72 -23.21 -16.03
CA GLY A 541 -72.10 -22.90 -17.32
C GLY A 541 -71.06 -23.91 -17.81
N ALA A 542 -70.75 -24.96 -17.04
CA ALA A 542 -69.71 -25.94 -17.36
C ALA A 542 -70.29 -27.21 -18.02
N VAL A 543 -69.65 -27.68 -19.09
CA VAL A 543 -70.00 -28.96 -19.74
C VAL A 543 -69.67 -30.12 -18.79
N ALA A 544 -70.42 -31.23 -18.83
CA ALA A 544 -70.29 -32.35 -17.87
C ALA A 544 -68.84 -32.86 -17.63
N LYS A 545 -67.98 -32.81 -18.66
CA LYS A 545 -66.56 -33.20 -18.54
C LYS A 545 -65.73 -32.14 -17.81
N GLU A 546 -65.98 -30.86 -18.08
CA GLU A 546 -65.36 -29.72 -17.40
C GLU A 546 -65.82 -29.61 -15.95
N ALA A 547 -67.11 -29.86 -15.69
CA ALA A 547 -67.67 -29.84 -14.33
C ALA A 547 -66.96 -30.83 -13.40
N LYS A 548 -66.66 -32.05 -13.88
CA LYS A 548 -65.86 -33.03 -13.13
C LYS A 548 -64.42 -32.58 -12.88
N GLN A 549 -63.81 -31.82 -13.79
CA GLN A 549 -62.46 -31.28 -13.61
C GLN A 549 -62.43 -30.13 -12.62
N LEU A 550 -63.39 -29.20 -12.70
CA LEU A 550 -63.56 -28.11 -11.73
C LEU A 550 -63.85 -28.66 -10.33
N LEU A 551 -64.67 -29.72 -10.24
CA LEU A 551 -64.95 -30.40 -8.98
C LEU A 551 -63.68 -30.99 -8.35
N LYS A 552 -62.82 -31.64 -9.15
CA LYS A 552 -61.53 -32.15 -8.65
C LYS A 552 -60.61 -31.06 -8.11
N LYS A 553 -60.68 -29.85 -8.68
CA LYS A 553 -59.89 -28.70 -8.22
C LYS A 553 -60.43 -28.11 -6.90
N ILE A 554 -61.75 -28.10 -6.72
CA ILE A 554 -62.38 -27.49 -5.53
C ILE A 554 -62.43 -28.42 -4.32
N GLU A 555 -62.47 -29.73 -4.54
CA GLU A 555 -62.56 -30.76 -3.48
C GLU A 555 -61.54 -30.60 -2.31
N PRO A 556 -60.23 -30.32 -2.54
CA PRO A 556 -59.30 -30.10 -1.43
C PRO A 556 -59.67 -28.89 -0.57
N PHE A 557 -60.21 -27.83 -1.15
CA PHE A 557 -60.60 -26.62 -0.41
C PHE A 557 -61.89 -26.81 0.38
N ILE A 558 -62.84 -27.60 -0.14
CA ILE A 558 -64.05 -27.97 0.61
C ILE A 558 -63.70 -28.69 1.93
N LYS A 559 -62.62 -29.47 1.92
CA LYS A 559 -62.08 -30.13 3.13
C LYS A 559 -61.33 -29.13 4.01
N GLN A 560 -60.59 -28.20 3.43
CA GLN A 560 -59.79 -27.20 4.14
C GLN A 560 -60.63 -26.09 4.83
N THR A 561 -61.84 -25.82 4.36
CA THR A 561 -62.77 -24.86 4.99
C THR A 561 -63.39 -25.37 6.30
N GLY A 562 -63.15 -26.62 6.68
CA GLY A 562 -63.76 -27.21 7.88
C GLY A 562 -65.24 -27.54 7.71
N SER A 563 -65.69 -27.72 6.46
CA SER A 563 -67.05 -28.18 6.15
C SER A 563 -67.37 -29.49 6.86
N ASP A 564 -68.61 -29.67 7.30
CA ASP A 564 -69.02 -30.92 7.95
C ASP A 564 -68.99 -32.09 6.95
N ALA A 565 -68.85 -33.31 7.49
CA ALA A 565 -68.71 -34.51 6.67
C ALA A 565 -69.91 -34.75 5.73
N SER A 566 -71.11 -34.29 6.12
CA SER A 566 -72.30 -34.44 5.28
C SER A 566 -72.25 -33.48 4.09
N LEU A 567 -71.79 -32.24 4.28
CA LEU A 567 -71.59 -31.27 3.21
C LEU A 567 -70.47 -31.70 2.25
N ILE A 568 -69.35 -32.22 2.78
CA ILE A 568 -68.26 -32.78 1.95
C ILE A 568 -68.77 -33.91 1.05
N THR A 569 -69.67 -34.75 1.56
CA THR A 569 -70.23 -35.90 0.83
C THR A 569 -71.31 -35.47 -0.17
N ALA A 570 -72.13 -34.47 0.17
CA ALA A 570 -73.22 -33.98 -0.67
C ALA A 570 -72.74 -33.05 -1.80
N ALA A 571 -71.72 -32.23 -1.58
CA ALA A 571 -71.25 -31.22 -2.52
C ALA A 571 -70.90 -31.77 -3.92
N PRO A 572 -70.20 -32.91 -4.08
CA PRO A 572 -69.94 -33.52 -5.38
C PRO A 572 -71.19 -33.83 -6.20
N ALA A 573 -72.21 -34.41 -5.56
CA ALA A 573 -73.45 -34.79 -6.23
C ALA A 573 -74.25 -33.55 -6.62
N THR A 574 -74.28 -32.53 -5.75
CA THR A 574 -74.98 -31.27 -5.99
C THR A 574 -74.33 -30.43 -7.09
N LEU A 575 -73.00 -30.29 -7.08
CA LEU A 575 -72.25 -29.48 -8.07
C LEU A 575 -72.24 -30.08 -9.48
N LEU A 576 -72.46 -31.40 -9.62
CA LEU A 576 -72.53 -32.09 -10.92
C LEU A 576 -73.93 -32.07 -11.55
N LYS A 577 -74.99 -31.80 -10.78
CA LYS A 577 -76.35 -31.66 -11.33
C LYS A 577 -76.50 -30.35 -12.11
N PRO A 578 -77.22 -30.34 -13.23
CA PRO A 578 -77.57 -29.10 -13.92
C PRO A 578 -78.49 -28.24 -13.03
N PRO A 579 -78.45 -26.90 -13.15
CA PRO A 579 -79.19 -26.01 -12.25
C PRO A 579 -80.69 -26.28 -12.16
N GLU A 580 -81.30 -26.72 -13.27
CA GLU A 580 -82.73 -27.02 -13.37
C GLU A 580 -83.15 -28.27 -12.59
N GLU A 581 -82.21 -29.22 -12.37
CA GLU A 581 -82.45 -30.46 -11.63
C GLU A 581 -82.08 -30.35 -10.13
N ARG A 582 -81.60 -29.18 -9.69
CA ARG A 582 -81.24 -28.95 -8.28
C ARG A 582 -82.49 -28.70 -7.45
N GLY A 583 -82.71 -29.56 -6.46
CA GLY A 583 -83.80 -29.39 -5.49
C GLY A 583 -83.46 -28.37 -4.40
N SER A 584 -84.40 -28.14 -3.47
CA SER A 584 -84.19 -27.28 -2.30
C SER A 584 -82.99 -27.70 -1.46
N PHE A 585 -82.76 -29.02 -1.30
CA PHE A 585 -81.59 -29.54 -0.60
C PHE A 585 -80.27 -29.14 -1.29
N ASP A 586 -80.22 -29.23 -2.62
CA ASP A 586 -79.03 -28.86 -3.41
C ASP A 586 -78.73 -27.34 -3.28
N GLN A 587 -79.76 -26.50 -3.21
CA GLN A 587 -79.58 -25.06 -2.95
C GLN A 587 -78.96 -24.80 -1.57
N ILE A 588 -79.44 -25.47 -0.52
CA ILE A 588 -78.89 -25.34 0.84
C ILE A 588 -77.41 -25.77 0.87
N VAL A 589 -77.07 -26.86 0.18
CA VAL A 589 -75.66 -27.33 0.07
C VAL A 589 -74.78 -26.26 -0.59
N LEU A 590 -75.25 -25.60 -1.66
CA LEU A 590 -74.49 -24.53 -2.33
C LEU A 590 -74.32 -23.29 -1.45
N GLU A 591 -75.39 -22.86 -0.77
CA GLU A 591 -75.37 -21.71 0.14
C GLU A 591 -74.42 -21.95 1.32
N GLN A 592 -74.47 -23.13 1.93
CA GLN A 592 -73.56 -23.51 3.02
C GLN A 592 -72.11 -23.59 2.55
N LEU A 593 -71.85 -24.12 1.35
CA LEU A 593 -70.48 -24.18 0.80
C LEU A 593 -69.92 -22.77 0.55
N GLU A 594 -70.73 -21.88 0.00
CA GLU A 594 -70.35 -20.48 -0.23
C GLU A 594 -70.10 -19.73 1.07
N ALA A 595 -70.95 -19.95 2.09
CA ALA A 595 -70.76 -19.41 3.43
C ALA A 595 -69.43 -19.90 4.03
N ASN A 596 -69.11 -21.20 3.90
CA ASN A 596 -67.84 -21.77 4.38
C ASN A 596 -66.62 -21.18 3.67
N PHE A 597 -66.67 -20.99 2.34
CA PHE A 597 -65.59 -20.31 1.62
C PHE A 597 -65.41 -18.87 2.08
N THR A 598 -66.51 -18.14 2.22
CA THR A 598 -66.48 -16.74 2.65
C THR A 598 -65.95 -16.62 4.07
N ALA A 599 -66.40 -17.48 4.99
CA ALA A 599 -65.91 -17.54 6.36
C ALA A 599 -64.40 -17.82 6.41
N LYS A 600 -63.90 -18.78 5.61
CA LYS A 600 -62.47 -19.11 5.58
C LYS A 600 -61.62 -17.98 4.97
N LEU A 601 -62.13 -17.28 3.96
CA LEU A 601 -61.48 -16.08 3.43
C LEU A 601 -61.38 -14.98 4.48
N THR A 602 -62.48 -14.71 5.21
CA THR A 602 -62.45 -13.73 6.31
C THR A 602 -61.52 -14.14 7.45
N GLU A 603 -61.36 -15.45 7.70
CA GLU A 603 -60.40 -15.97 8.68
C GLU A 603 -58.96 -15.68 8.23
N PHE A 604 -58.60 -15.97 6.97
CA PHE A 604 -57.28 -15.64 6.46
C PHE A 604 -57.01 -14.12 6.42
N GLU A 605 -58.02 -13.31 6.10
CA GLU A 605 -57.91 -11.85 6.18
C GLU A 605 -57.62 -11.37 7.58
N THR A 606 -58.34 -11.91 8.57
CA THR A 606 -58.11 -11.58 9.98
C THR A 606 -56.72 -12.02 10.42
N GLN A 607 -56.29 -13.24 10.08
CA GLN A 607 -54.94 -13.73 10.38
C GLN A 607 -53.84 -12.84 9.76
N LEU A 608 -54.02 -12.39 8.52
CA LEU A 608 -53.08 -11.50 7.85
C LEU A 608 -53.07 -10.10 8.49
N ALA A 609 -54.23 -9.58 8.87
CA ALA A 609 -54.34 -8.29 9.54
C ALA A 609 -53.70 -8.30 10.94
N GLU A 610 -53.90 -9.37 11.71
CA GLU A 610 -53.30 -9.55 13.04
C GLU A 610 -51.78 -9.77 12.98
N ALA A 611 -51.28 -10.46 11.93
CA ALA A 611 -49.86 -10.75 11.77
C ALA A 611 -49.05 -9.59 11.15
N ALA A 612 -49.70 -8.67 10.43
CA ALA A 612 -49.07 -7.51 9.79
C ALA A 612 -48.21 -6.66 10.74
N PRO A 613 -48.69 -6.16 11.89
CA PRO A 613 -47.88 -5.32 12.78
C PRO A 613 -46.66 -6.06 13.34
N ALA A 614 -46.77 -7.36 13.61
CA ALA A 614 -45.65 -8.17 14.07
C ALA A 614 -44.61 -8.44 12.96
N ALA A 615 -45.02 -8.44 11.69
CA ALA A 615 -44.11 -8.53 10.56
C ALA A 615 -43.39 -7.20 10.30
N GLU A 616 -44.13 -6.09 10.33
CA GLU A 616 -43.58 -4.73 10.19
C GLU A 616 -42.57 -4.42 11.31
N ALA A 617 -42.91 -4.69 12.57
CA ALA A 617 -41.98 -4.48 13.70
C ALA A 617 -40.68 -5.31 13.57
N ARG A 618 -40.75 -6.56 13.07
CA ARG A 618 -39.56 -7.39 12.84
C ARG A 618 -38.72 -6.86 11.67
N ALA A 619 -39.37 -6.44 10.58
CA ALA A 619 -38.71 -5.99 9.36
C ALA A 619 -38.08 -4.59 9.51
N GLU A 620 -38.83 -3.63 10.02
CA GLU A 620 -38.37 -2.25 10.13
C GLU A 620 -37.49 -2.05 11.37
N GLU A 621 -37.98 -2.39 12.57
CA GLU A 621 -37.26 -2.00 13.77
C GLU A 621 -36.03 -2.88 14.02
N GLU A 622 -36.18 -4.21 13.98
CA GLU A 622 -35.10 -5.10 14.40
C GLU A 622 -34.05 -5.33 13.29
N VAL A 623 -34.49 -5.57 12.05
CA VAL A 623 -33.57 -5.80 10.93
C VAL A 623 -32.89 -4.51 10.48
N GLN A 624 -33.59 -3.37 10.32
CA GLN A 624 -32.92 -2.12 9.94
C GLN A 624 -32.00 -1.60 11.04
N LYS A 625 -32.35 -1.77 12.32
CA LYS A 625 -31.45 -1.43 13.43
C LYS A 625 -30.20 -2.31 13.45
N ALA A 626 -30.34 -3.62 13.24
CA ALA A 626 -29.19 -4.52 13.14
C ALA A 626 -28.32 -4.19 11.92
N GLN A 627 -28.93 -3.86 10.79
CA GLN A 627 -28.24 -3.47 9.56
C GLN A 627 -27.47 -2.15 9.73
N SER A 628 -28.12 -1.10 10.24
CA SER A 628 -27.45 0.18 10.52
C SER A 628 -26.31 0.05 11.52
N THR A 629 -26.46 -0.81 12.54
CA THR A 629 -25.38 -1.13 13.49
C THR A 629 -24.21 -1.82 12.79
N HIS A 630 -24.49 -2.75 11.87
CA HIS A 630 -23.46 -3.43 11.09
C HIS A 630 -22.72 -2.47 10.15
N GLU A 631 -23.44 -1.63 9.41
CA GLU A 631 -22.86 -0.60 8.52
C GLU A 631 -21.99 0.39 9.30
N ALA A 632 -22.45 0.84 10.48
CA ALA A 632 -21.66 1.71 11.36
C ALA A 632 -20.38 1.02 11.88
N ALA A 633 -20.45 -0.27 12.20
CA ALA A 633 -19.26 -1.04 12.59
C ALA A 633 -18.27 -1.21 11.43
N GLU A 634 -18.76 -1.44 10.21
CA GLU A 634 -17.91 -1.50 9.02
C GLU A 634 -17.22 -0.17 8.71
N SER A 635 -17.92 0.96 8.85
CA SER A 635 -17.30 2.29 8.67
C SER A 635 -16.14 2.49 9.65
N LYS A 636 -16.37 2.21 10.94
CA LYS A 636 -15.32 2.29 11.97
C LYS A 636 -14.14 1.37 11.70
N GLN A 637 -14.38 0.16 11.18
CA GLN A 637 -13.31 -0.75 10.81
C GLN A 637 -12.47 -0.19 9.65
N LYS A 638 -13.11 0.40 8.64
CA LYS A 638 -12.42 1.04 7.50
C LYS A 638 -11.60 2.25 7.97
N GLU A 639 -12.18 3.12 8.80
CA GLU A 639 -11.48 4.26 9.39
C GLU A 639 -10.25 3.83 10.20
N ALA A 640 -10.40 2.86 11.10
CA ALA A 640 -9.29 2.32 11.89
C ALA A 640 -8.20 1.67 11.01
N SER A 641 -8.57 1.07 9.88
CA SER A 641 -7.61 0.51 8.92
C SER A 641 -6.80 1.61 8.22
N VAL A 642 -7.44 2.74 7.85
CA VAL A 642 -6.75 3.88 7.24
C VAL A 642 -5.81 4.54 8.23
N GLU A 643 -6.27 4.77 9.47
CA GLU A 643 -5.43 5.30 10.56
C GLU A 643 -4.19 4.42 10.81
N LEU A 644 -4.35 3.10 10.85
CA LEU A 644 -3.24 2.18 11.02
C LEU A 644 -2.22 2.26 9.88
N CYS A 645 -2.68 2.43 8.64
CA CYS A 645 -1.78 2.58 7.50
C CYS A 645 -0.96 3.87 7.61
N ALA A 646 -1.60 4.99 7.96
CA ALA A 646 -0.93 6.26 8.20
C ALA A 646 0.08 6.18 9.36
N ALA A 647 -0.28 5.52 10.47
CA ALA A 647 0.60 5.32 11.62
C ALA A 647 1.86 4.52 11.24
N LYS A 648 1.73 3.48 10.40
CA LYS A 648 2.85 2.66 9.93
C LYS A 648 3.82 3.43 9.02
N GLU A 649 3.32 4.29 8.14
CA GLU A 649 4.20 5.17 7.35
C GLU A 649 4.92 6.19 8.24
N ALA A 650 4.22 6.83 9.19
CA ALA A 650 4.85 7.74 10.16
C ALA A 650 5.94 7.04 11.01
N GLN A 651 5.70 5.80 11.43
CA GLN A 651 6.70 4.98 12.12
C GLN A 651 7.95 4.71 11.26
N LYS A 652 7.75 4.43 9.98
CA LYS A 652 8.84 4.19 9.02
C LYS A 652 9.65 5.46 8.75
N GLU A 653 8.99 6.61 8.59
CA GLU A 653 9.64 7.91 8.46
C GLU A 653 10.47 8.25 9.70
N ALA A 654 9.91 8.11 10.91
CA ALA A 654 10.63 8.32 12.15
C ALA A 654 11.87 7.41 12.27
N ASN A 655 11.76 6.15 11.83
CA ASN A 655 12.89 5.23 11.81
C ASN A 655 13.98 5.67 10.81
N ALA A 656 13.60 6.22 9.65
CA ALA A 656 14.55 6.78 8.69
C ALA A 656 15.28 8.01 9.25
N VAL A 657 14.57 8.88 9.99
CA VAL A 657 15.18 10.04 10.69
C VAL A 657 16.21 9.59 11.73
N VAL A 658 15.89 8.57 12.54
CA VAL A 658 16.85 7.99 13.50
C VAL A 658 18.09 7.45 12.78
N ALA A 659 17.91 6.74 11.67
CA ALA A 659 19.03 6.20 10.89
C ALA A 659 19.90 7.32 10.31
N ALA A 660 19.30 8.40 9.79
CA ALA A 660 20.01 9.55 9.26
C ALA A 660 20.79 10.30 10.36
N ALA A 661 20.18 10.52 11.53
CA ALA A 661 20.83 11.17 12.67
C ALA A 661 22.04 10.34 13.17
N LYS A 662 21.88 9.02 13.31
CA LYS A 662 22.98 8.12 13.69
C LYS A 662 24.11 8.11 12.66
N LYS A 663 23.77 8.17 11.37
CA LYS A 663 24.75 8.30 10.30
C LYS A 663 25.51 9.62 10.40
N ALA A 664 24.83 10.74 10.65
CA ALA A 664 25.49 12.04 10.82
C ALA A 664 26.50 12.03 11.99
N VAL A 665 26.16 11.38 13.11
CA VAL A 665 27.09 11.16 14.23
C VAL A 665 28.31 10.34 13.78
N ALA A 666 28.08 9.24 13.03
CA ALA A 666 29.15 8.38 12.55
C ALA A 666 30.07 9.09 11.54
N ASP A 667 29.50 9.86 10.62
CA ASP A 667 30.21 10.60 9.59
C ASP A 667 31.03 11.77 10.19
N TYR A 668 30.59 12.36 11.30
CA TYR A 668 31.30 13.45 11.98
C TYR A 668 32.41 13.00 12.94
N ARG A 669 32.37 11.75 13.40
CA ARG A 669 33.36 11.20 14.35
C ARG A 669 34.83 11.33 13.89
N PRO A 670 35.21 11.10 12.61
CA PRO A 670 36.59 11.28 12.15
C PRO A 670 37.09 12.73 12.29
N ASP A 671 36.25 13.72 11.99
CA ASP A 671 36.61 15.14 12.11
C ASP A 671 36.88 15.53 13.57
N TYR A 672 36.02 15.06 14.48
CA TYR A 672 36.20 15.22 15.93
C TYR A 672 37.52 14.59 16.42
N GLN A 673 37.85 13.38 15.95
CA GLN A 673 39.10 12.71 16.28
C GLN A 673 40.33 13.45 15.71
N ALA A 674 40.24 13.99 14.50
CA ALA A 674 41.32 14.76 13.87
C ALA A 674 41.61 16.07 14.61
N ALA A 675 40.56 16.79 15.03
CA ALA A 675 40.71 17.99 15.86
C ALA A 675 41.37 17.67 17.21
N THR A 676 40.94 16.58 17.86
CA THR A 676 41.49 16.14 19.15
C THR A 676 42.96 15.74 19.02
N ALA A 677 43.33 14.96 17.99
CA ALA A 677 44.70 14.55 17.74
C ALA A 677 45.63 15.74 17.45
N THR A 678 45.15 16.76 16.73
CA THR A 678 45.92 17.98 16.44
C THR A 678 46.19 18.78 17.72
N ARG A 679 45.17 18.93 18.59
CA ARG A 679 45.32 19.54 19.92
C ARG A 679 46.32 18.78 20.76
N ASP A 680 46.21 17.45 20.83
CA ASP A 680 47.10 16.60 21.63
C ASP A 680 48.55 16.69 21.15
N ALA A 681 48.79 16.71 19.83
CA ALA A 681 50.12 16.91 19.27
C ALA A 681 50.71 18.28 19.63
N LYS A 682 49.90 19.36 19.63
CA LYS A 682 50.35 20.70 20.04
C LYS A 682 50.64 20.80 21.53
N LYS A 683 49.88 20.07 22.34
CA LYS A 683 50.13 19.94 23.78
C LYS A 683 51.44 19.22 24.03
N GLU A 684 51.70 18.11 23.35
CA GLU A 684 52.96 17.37 23.43
C GLU A 684 54.17 18.22 22.98
N GLU A 685 54.02 19.02 21.91
CA GLU A 685 55.05 19.96 21.43
C GLU A 685 55.39 21.00 22.51
N LEU A 686 54.38 21.54 23.19
CA LEU A 686 54.56 22.49 24.30
C LEU A 686 55.25 21.83 25.50
N GLU A 687 54.80 20.65 25.92
CA GLU A 687 55.38 19.88 27.03
C GLU A 687 56.84 19.53 26.74
N THR A 688 57.13 19.01 25.55
CA THR A 688 58.50 18.70 25.11
C THR A 688 59.40 19.94 25.12
N TYR A 689 58.88 21.11 24.73
CA TYR A 689 59.62 22.36 24.78
C TYR A 689 59.93 22.81 26.22
N VAL A 690 58.95 22.72 27.11
CA VAL A 690 59.08 23.09 28.54
C VAL A 690 60.05 22.16 29.26
N ASP A 691 59.90 20.85 29.06
CA ASP A 691 60.69 19.84 29.76
C ASP A 691 62.10 19.65 29.17
N GLY A 692 62.27 19.90 27.87
CA GLY A 692 63.57 19.80 27.20
C GLY A 692 64.31 21.13 27.17
N SER A 693 63.89 22.03 26.28
CA SER A 693 64.64 23.25 25.95
C SER A 693 64.68 24.25 27.11
N LEU A 694 63.58 24.37 27.85
CA LEU A 694 63.47 25.34 28.94
C LEU A 694 64.07 24.80 30.24
N ALA A 695 63.96 23.50 30.53
CA ALA A 695 64.64 22.88 31.67
C ALA A 695 66.17 22.91 31.53
N THR A 696 66.71 22.50 30.38
CA THR A 696 68.17 22.57 30.12
C THR A 696 68.70 24.00 30.23
N PHE A 697 67.94 25.00 29.78
CA PHE A 697 68.29 26.40 29.97
C PHE A 697 68.30 26.81 31.46
N LYS A 698 67.31 26.38 32.25
CA LYS A 698 67.28 26.63 33.70
C LYS A 698 68.50 26.03 34.37
N GLU A 699 68.86 24.78 34.06
CA GLU A 699 70.06 24.13 34.59
C GLU A 699 71.35 24.89 34.24
N LEU A 700 71.50 25.32 32.98
CA LEU A 700 72.65 26.13 32.56
C LEU A 700 72.71 27.46 33.30
N LYS A 701 71.56 28.13 33.46
CA LYS A 701 71.45 29.39 34.21
C LYS A 701 71.87 29.20 35.67
N GLU A 702 71.47 28.10 36.30
CA GLU A 702 71.85 27.74 37.67
C GLU A 702 73.34 27.41 37.77
N ARG A 703 73.90 26.59 36.87
CA ARG A 703 75.33 26.25 36.83
C ARG A 703 76.22 27.49 36.67
N ILE A 704 75.86 28.42 35.78
CA ILE A 704 76.59 29.68 35.60
C ILE A 704 76.52 30.53 36.87
N SER A 705 75.35 30.59 37.52
CA SER A 705 75.19 31.34 38.78
C SER A 705 76.00 30.73 39.92
N ALA A 706 76.06 29.40 40.01
CA ALA A 706 76.86 28.67 40.99
C ALA A 706 78.36 28.86 40.74
N LYS A 707 78.81 28.78 39.48
CA LYS A 707 80.20 29.06 39.10
C LYS A 707 80.60 30.50 39.46
N LYS A 708 79.77 31.49 39.10
CA LYS A 708 80.01 32.89 39.46
C LYS A 708 80.05 33.12 40.98
N ARG A 709 79.18 32.45 41.75
CA ARG A 709 79.23 32.50 43.23
C ARG A 709 80.52 31.88 43.77
N ARG A 710 81.00 30.78 43.20
CA ARG A 710 82.29 30.17 43.58
C ARG A 710 83.47 31.07 43.25
N GLU A 711 83.46 31.71 42.08
CA GLU A 711 84.50 32.67 41.67
C GLU A 711 84.52 33.90 42.57
N LEU A 712 83.34 34.47 42.90
CA LEU A 712 83.23 35.59 43.84
C LEU A 712 83.63 35.19 45.26
N ALA A 713 83.27 33.99 45.71
CA ALA A 713 83.70 33.46 47.01
C ALA A 713 85.20 33.14 47.05
N ALA A 714 85.79 32.71 45.93
CA ALA A 714 87.23 32.50 45.80
C ALA A 714 87.99 33.83 45.79
N ALA A 715 87.50 34.83 45.04
CA ALA A 715 88.05 36.19 45.05
C ALA A 715 87.93 36.84 46.43
N ALA A 716 86.79 36.69 47.11
CA ALA A 716 86.62 37.16 48.49
C ALA A 716 87.52 36.41 49.49
N LYS A 717 87.80 35.12 49.27
CA LYS A 717 88.79 34.37 50.05
C LYS A 717 90.23 34.81 49.75
N GLU A 718 90.53 35.20 48.52
CA GLU A 718 91.83 35.74 48.13
C GLU A 718 92.04 37.16 48.66
N GLU A 719 91.00 38.01 48.67
CA GLU A 719 90.99 39.31 49.34
C GLU A 719 91.06 39.16 50.86
N ALA A 720 90.32 38.22 51.46
CA ALA A 720 90.41 37.92 52.88
C ALA A 720 91.78 37.34 53.27
N ALA A 721 92.42 36.54 52.41
CA ALA A 721 93.78 36.03 52.62
C ALA A 721 94.85 37.13 52.46
N LYS A 722 94.60 38.16 51.64
CA LYS A 722 95.43 39.37 51.59
C LYS A 722 95.20 40.29 52.80
N ALA A 723 93.97 40.42 53.28
CA ALA A 723 93.65 41.15 54.50
C ALA A 723 94.22 40.48 55.76
N LEU A 724 94.24 39.14 55.82
CA LEU A 724 94.90 38.38 56.91
C LEU A 724 96.44 38.41 56.85
N ALA A 725 97.04 38.90 55.76
CA ALA A 725 98.49 39.06 55.62
C ALA A 725 98.95 40.51 55.95
N GLU A 726 98.03 41.44 56.16
CA GLU A 726 98.31 42.87 56.47
C GLU A 726 97.91 43.28 57.89
N GLU A 727 97.33 42.38 58.69
CA GLU A 727 97.14 42.57 60.14
C GLU A 727 97.71 41.38 60.92
N ALA A 728 99.04 41.41 61.07
CA ALA A 728 99.74 40.78 62.17
C ALA A 728 100.28 41.87 63.12
N PRO A 729 99.61 42.15 64.24
CA PRO A 729 100.28 42.58 65.46
C PRO A 729 100.45 41.41 66.43
N ALA A 730 101.51 41.53 67.21
CA ALA A 730 102.05 40.63 68.21
C ALA A 730 101.07 40.10 69.28
N GLU A 731 101.42 38.90 69.77
CA GLU A 731 101.40 38.41 71.17
C GLU A 731 100.09 38.32 71.98
N GLU A 732 99.75 37.06 72.35
CA GLU A 732 99.50 36.46 73.70
C GLU A 732 98.73 37.22 74.82
N PRO A 733 98.18 36.51 75.85
CA PRO A 733 97.59 35.16 75.92
C PRO A 733 96.28 35.08 76.75
N GLU A 734 95.72 33.86 76.78
CA GLU A 734 95.08 33.20 77.94
C GLU A 734 93.62 33.47 78.40
N GLN A 735 93.02 32.33 78.82
CA GLN A 735 91.94 32.08 79.79
C GLN A 735 90.48 31.84 79.35
N ASP A 736 90.15 30.54 79.30
CA ASP A 736 89.37 29.79 80.31
C ASP A 736 87.83 29.92 80.41
N THR A 737 87.22 28.75 80.62
CA THR A 737 85.84 28.42 81.06
C THR A 737 84.68 28.69 80.08
N ALA A 738 83.55 27.98 80.07
CA ALA A 738 83.09 26.67 80.50
C ALA A 738 81.59 26.58 80.14
N ALA A 739 81.11 25.36 79.88
CA ALA A 739 79.76 24.84 80.18
C ALA A 739 78.49 25.32 79.43
N GLY A 740 77.83 24.35 78.78
CA GLY A 740 76.37 24.09 78.83
C GLY A 740 75.49 24.98 77.96
N GLN A 741 74.54 24.48 77.16
CA GLN A 741 73.83 23.20 77.11
C GLN A 741 73.45 22.83 75.67
#